data_AF-A0A7S4VMY0-F1
#
_entry.id   AF-A0A7S4VMY0-F1
#
_cell.length_a   1.000
_cell.length_b   1.000
_cell.length_c   1.000
_cell.angle_alpha   90.00
_cell.angle_beta   90.00
_cell.angle_gamma   90.00
#
_symmetry.space_group_name_H-M   'P 1'
#
loop_
_entity.id
_entity.type
_entity.pdbx_description
1 polymer ?
#
loop_
_entity_poly.entity_id
_entity_poly.type
_entity_poly.pdbx_seq_one_letter_code
_entity_poly.pdbx_strand_id
1 'polypeptide(L)'
;GVFYGTALPRSADELLQWGSEWLSEALHAAGTIAPGVEVVCLHGLRPLACGPTACWFLLKVDIQPACGALHTELLVKLPPQEEPAVWLYNTVFSGSPALHHGAERAFAEINAYRLLEGACPLSMPRYYFGDISDGGSHFILVTEWIGIAEEASMVRAFPARSLESQKCYFENFHGRCLASHDDFHGSLFTTDLELDKGTWSLKAVPGENRRYFLQAWTGKCLAIAGKDEQDFHTSCTMSEQEKWALIPAPCQSDIYFLRSCCGTNLACLNDDRNTLYMSPNEKDWERWKRLPCDLDSARISQLGHLDLREASLELCDALVRRCAVLAGMHKSGQLGPPDAIDRVFGAATIRHTHRGDNGGSSAGLGQDQAFVEQAMAVQEFAHTVGRKLFPAHVINAPTMKAFRALLVTAKQNPEMIEWWCTFRRDYAALGPDGNAFDGAFASCDSAGDPVIGLSNWAHVSVGSLGWKLWRWLSVADHRVLEQCLDPLMWQFVVTYRQSGGPWLDLQLLRAHFFMAAIASTAELLEALPEMYRLCPREEWASITCVGDRRLLRRLTDGSRLWQHVQRFINMATVVEKYGLATWLETTIAVVFNEYSCGGLSAEFFTGYVVKVAVAKVFADPNPQSSLLGNLRSGLLTMAVTESGEQDWVRVVVPLPGWVRAGDIELLHEPLPKQLAEAPDIDMLTLMYHTRRQFTGYSPRHRCFTSTRMLIDELYLREKHERLLTRLGHGKPRSRMGSFLAEEERRVWWPPGYESWAHHTFLIFEDGTIADLTADQWDSALPQLWWPADARRYRTVTREADAARAMRREIGIERWRQMDLQDDVIGVTRTRQRWLEVERSHGETNGRP
;
A
#
# COMPACT_ATOMS: atom_id res chain seq x y z
N GLY A 1 38.91 2.89 -1.18
CA GLY A 1 37.60 3.47 -0.93
C GLY A 1 37.39 4.55 -1.95
N VAL A 2 36.18 4.66 -2.49
CA VAL A 2 35.80 5.65 -3.49
C VAL A 2 35.75 7.05 -2.87
N PHE A 3 35.37 7.17 -1.60
CA PHE A 3 35.18 8.48 -0.96
C PHE A 3 36.44 9.05 -0.32
N TYR A 4 37.22 8.21 0.36
CA TYR A 4 38.38 8.66 1.15
C TYR A 4 39.71 8.08 0.67
N GLY A 5 39.72 7.24 -0.38
CA GLY A 5 40.94 6.64 -0.92
C GLY A 5 41.59 5.59 -0.01
N THR A 6 40.94 5.20 1.09
CA THR A 6 41.49 4.26 2.08
C THR A 6 41.27 2.80 1.68
N ALA A 7 42.20 1.90 2.03
CA ALA A 7 41.94 0.47 1.90
C ALA A 7 40.77 0.08 2.84
N LEU A 8 39.92 -0.86 2.43
CA LEU A 8 38.75 -1.29 3.22
C LEU A 8 38.91 -2.74 3.68
N PRO A 9 38.72 -3.05 4.97
CA PRO A 9 38.72 -4.43 5.44
C PRO A 9 37.50 -5.15 4.88
N ARG A 10 37.69 -6.39 4.46
CA ARG A 10 36.65 -7.24 3.86
C ARG A 10 35.88 -8.02 4.90
N SER A 11 36.47 -8.20 6.08
CA SER A 11 35.91 -8.99 7.17
C SER A 11 36.12 -8.33 8.54
N ALA A 12 35.37 -8.83 9.52
CA ALA A 12 35.59 -8.46 10.92
C ALA A 12 37.01 -8.83 11.38
N ASP A 13 37.52 -9.98 10.96
CA ASP A 13 38.87 -10.44 11.30
C ASP A 13 39.94 -9.54 10.67
N GLU A 14 39.74 -9.12 9.40
CA GLU A 14 40.65 -8.20 8.72
C GLU A 14 40.64 -6.82 9.37
N LEU A 15 39.48 -6.32 9.79
CA LEU A 15 39.36 -5.07 10.55
C LEU A 15 40.13 -5.15 11.88
N LEU A 16 40.01 -6.27 12.61
CA LEU A 16 40.77 -6.47 13.85
C LEU A 16 42.28 -6.64 13.60
N GLN A 17 42.67 -7.27 12.50
CA GLN A 17 44.06 -7.45 12.10
C GLN A 17 44.72 -6.12 11.72
N TRP A 18 44.01 -5.25 11.00
CA TRP A 18 44.49 -3.91 10.63
C TRP A 18 44.54 -2.98 11.84
N GLY A 19 43.73 -3.26 12.86
CA GLY A 19 43.87 -2.68 14.18
C GLY A 19 43.44 -1.22 14.28
N SER A 20 43.84 -0.60 15.39
CA SER A 20 43.45 0.76 15.77
C SER A 20 44.13 1.85 14.94
N GLU A 21 45.31 1.57 14.37
CA GLU A 21 46.04 2.46 13.46
C GLU A 21 45.21 2.74 12.20
N TRP A 22 44.74 1.69 11.51
CA TRP A 22 43.89 1.85 10.33
C TRP A 22 42.60 2.61 10.65
N LEU A 23 41.93 2.29 11.77
CA LEU A 23 40.69 2.98 12.13
C LEU A 23 40.94 4.47 12.41
N SER A 24 42.06 4.82 13.04
CA SER A 24 42.46 6.21 13.25
C SER A 24 42.69 6.94 11.93
N GLU A 25 43.41 6.33 10.98
CA GLU A 25 43.61 6.89 9.64
C GLU A 25 42.28 7.08 8.91
N ALA A 26 41.38 6.11 8.96
CA ALA A 26 40.07 6.18 8.33
C ALA A 26 39.20 7.32 8.92
N LEU A 27 39.15 7.45 10.24
CA LEU A 27 38.41 8.51 10.93
C LEU A 27 39.01 9.90 10.69
N HIS A 28 40.34 10.02 10.63
CA HIS A 28 41.01 11.25 10.22
C HIS A 28 40.71 11.61 8.76
N ALA A 29 40.74 10.64 7.86
CA ALA A 29 40.41 10.85 6.45
C ALA A 29 38.97 11.33 6.24
N ALA A 30 38.03 10.85 7.07
CA ALA A 30 36.65 11.34 7.11
C ALA A 30 36.47 12.66 7.87
N GLY A 31 37.50 13.13 8.58
CA GLY A 31 37.45 14.35 9.39
C GLY A 31 36.55 14.26 10.63
N THR A 32 36.23 13.05 11.08
CA THR A 32 35.31 12.83 12.22
C THR A 32 35.99 12.87 13.58
N ILE A 33 37.32 12.78 13.60
CA ILE A 33 38.18 13.07 14.76
C ILE A 33 39.24 14.12 14.40
N ALA A 34 39.65 14.91 15.39
CA ALA A 34 40.62 15.99 15.20
C ALA A 34 42.06 15.43 15.09
N PRO A 35 42.97 16.14 14.39
CA PRO A 35 44.38 15.75 14.35
C PRO A 35 44.96 15.57 15.76
N GLY A 36 45.64 14.44 16.00
CA GLY A 36 46.23 14.08 17.29
C GLY A 36 45.28 13.36 18.25
N VAL A 37 44.05 13.05 17.82
CA VAL A 37 43.17 12.09 18.48
C VAL A 37 43.32 10.75 17.76
N GLU A 38 43.64 9.70 18.50
CA GLU A 38 43.88 8.37 17.94
C GLU A 38 43.01 7.33 18.64
N VAL A 39 42.52 6.36 17.88
CA VAL A 39 42.06 5.10 18.46
C VAL A 39 43.30 4.32 18.84
N VAL A 40 43.43 3.94 20.11
CA VAL A 40 44.61 3.23 20.63
C VAL A 40 44.37 1.75 20.84
N CYS A 41 43.10 1.32 20.98
CA CYS A 41 42.74 -0.07 21.20
C CYS A 41 41.38 -0.41 20.58
N LEU A 42 41.27 -1.62 20.03
CA LEU A 42 40.01 -2.26 19.63
C LEU A 42 39.76 -3.44 20.58
N HIS A 43 38.70 -3.41 21.39
CA HIS A 43 38.39 -4.47 22.37
C HIS A 43 37.67 -5.70 21.76
N GLY A 44 37.69 -5.83 20.43
CA GLY A 44 37.02 -6.88 19.68
C GLY A 44 35.70 -6.42 19.03
N LEU A 45 35.21 -7.25 18.11
CA LEU A 45 33.94 -7.09 17.42
C LEU A 45 32.95 -8.12 17.93
N ARG A 46 31.82 -7.66 18.46
CA ARG A 46 30.73 -8.54 18.86
C ARG A 46 29.67 -8.54 17.76
N PRO A 47 29.37 -9.69 17.12
CA PRO A 47 28.33 -9.74 16.10
C PRO A 47 26.97 -9.39 16.72
N LEU A 48 26.21 -8.58 16.00
CA LEU A 48 24.82 -8.25 16.27
C LEU A 48 23.93 -9.03 15.29
N ALA A 49 22.62 -9.12 15.58
CA ALA A 49 21.63 -9.63 14.65
C ALA A 49 21.82 -8.96 13.27
N CYS A 50 22.14 -9.75 12.24
CA CYS A 50 22.53 -9.20 10.94
C CYS A 50 21.31 -8.63 10.19
N GLY A 51 21.49 -7.47 9.57
CA GLY A 51 20.56 -6.99 8.56
C GLY A 51 20.71 -7.79 7.26
N PRO A 52 19.70 -7.84 6.37
CA PRO A 52 19.79 -8.60 5.12
C PRO A 52 20.87 -8.07 4.15
N THR A 53 21.34 -6.84 4.37
CA THR A 53 22.31 -6.16 3.50
C THR A 53 23.73 -6.13 4.06
N ALA A 54 23.93 -6.40 5.36
CA ALA A 54 25.21 -6.25 6.03
C ALA A 54 25.27 -7.08 7.33
N CYS A 55 26.46 -7.59 7.65
CA CYS A 55 26.78 -8.05 8.99
C CYS A 55 27.02 -6.83 9.90
N TRP A 56 26.37 -6.81 11.05
CA TRP A 56 26.46 -5.71 12.01
C TRP A 56 27.29 -6.16 13.20
N PHE A 57 28.17 -5.29 13.69
CA PHE A 57 29.06 -5.56 14.81
C PHE A 57 29.05 -4.39 15.78
N LEU A 58 29.07 -4.69 17.07
CA LEU A 58 29.42 -3.72 18.10
C LEU A 58 30.93 -3.75 18.29
N LEU A 59 31.58 -2.62 18.01
CA LEU A 59 33.00 -2.40 18.24
C LEU A 59 33.19 -1.49 19.45
N LYS A 60 34.03 -1.91 20.39
CA LYS A 60 34.45 -1.08 21.52
C LYS A 60 35.86 -0.55 21.28
N VAL A 61 36.06 0.75 21.48
CA VAL A 61 37.34 1.44 21.20
C VAL A 61 37.81 2.28 22.38
N ASP A 62 39.13 2.34 22.58
CA ASP A 62 39.79 3.33 23.43
C ASP A 62 40.39 4.45 22.59
N ILE A 63 40.30 5.69 23.07
CA ILE A 63 40.68 6.89 22.32
C ILE A 63 41.65 7.72 23.15
N GLN A 64 42.72 8.24 22.54
CA GLN A 64 43.72 9.08 23.20
C GLN A 64 44.05 10.35 22.40
N PRO A 65 44.04 11.54 23.04
CA PRO A 65 43.46 11.79 24.35
C PRO A 65 41.95 11.51 24.34
N ALA A 66 41.38 11.20 25.50
CA ALA A 66 39.93 11.05 25.61
C ALA A 66 39.24 12.30 25.07
N CYS A 67 38.44 12.13 24.03
CA CYS A 67 37.77 13.20 23.31
C CYS A 67 36.29 12.90 23.24
N GLY A 68 35.44 13.84 23.67
CA GLY A 68 33.98 13.69 23.59
C GLY A 68 33.41 13.69 22.17
N ALA A 69 34.25 13.80 21.14
CA ALA A 69 33.82 13.80 19.74
C ALA A 69 33.46 12.40 19.22
N LEU A 70 34.10 11.34 19.74
CA LEU A 70 33.92 9.96 19.29
C LEU A 70 33.38 9.09 20.44
N HIS A 71 32.29 8.38 20.17
CA HIS A 71 31.74 7.39 21.10
C HIS A 71 32.68 6.18 21.20
N THR A 72 32.78 5.59 22.40
CA THR A 72 33.61 4.40 22.64
C THR A 72 32.93 3.10 22.23
N GLU A 73 31.62 3.13 21.98
CA GLU A 73 30.84 2.03 21.43
C GLU A 73 30.34 2.42 20.02
N LEU A 74 30.78 1.67 19.02
CA LEU A 74 30.54 1.95 17.61
C LEU A 74 29.77 0.79 16.97
N LEU A 75 28.83 1.13 16.10
CA LEU A 75 28.20 0.18 15.20
C LEU A 75 29.02 0.10 13.91
N VAL A 76 29.50 -1.09 13.57
CA VAL A 76 30.24 -1.36 12.35
C VAL A 76 29.40 -2.28 11.45
N LYS A 77 29.12 -1.85 10.22
CA LYS A 77 28.45 -2.65 9.19
C LYS A 77 29.47 -3.04 8.12
N LEU A 78 29.56 -4.35 7.85
CA LEU A 78 30.44 -4.95 6.85
C LEU A 78 29.63 -5.84 5.90
N PRO A 79 30.17 -6.14 4.69
CA PRO A 79 29.61 -7.14 3.81
C PRO A 79 29.44 -8.48 4.52
N PRO A 80 28.40 -9.25 4.18
CA PRO A 80 28.21 -10.60 4.71
C PRO A 80 29.40 -11.51 4.36
N GLN A 81 29.83 -12.33 5.33
CA GLN A 81 31.03 -13.16 5.26
C GLN A 81 30.82 -14.56 4.69
N GLU A 82 29.58 -15.07 4.68
CA GLU A 82 29.27 -16.46 4.33
C GLU A 82 29.25 -16.74 2.81
N GLU A 83 29.40 -18.02 2.47
CA GLU A 83 29.35 -18.53 1.09
C GLU A 83 28.13 -17.98 0.32
N PRO A 84 28.28 -17.74 -1.00
CA PRO A 84 27.24 -17.20 -1.85
C PRO A 84 25.88 -17.89 -1.72
N ALA A 85 25.78 -19.15 -1.28
CA ALA A 85 24.54 -19.93 -1.25
C ALA A 85 23.48 -19.46 -0.23
N VAL A 86 23.86 -19.13 1.02
CA VAL A 86 22.90 -18.67 2.05
C VAL A 86 22.45 -17.24 1.76
N TRP A 87 23.37 -16.44 1.23
CA TRP A 87 23.10 -15.08 0.81
C TRP A 87 22.33 -15.01 -0.51
N LEU A 88 22.62 -15.88 -1.48
CA LEU A 88 21.74 -16.11 -2.64
C LEU A 88 20.36 -16.50 -2.15
N TYR A 89 20.21 -17.35 -1.12
CA TYR A 89 18.88 -17.72 -0.64
C TYR A 89 18.10 -16.48 -0.15
N ASN A 90 18.63 -15.69 0.79
CA ASN A 90 17.95 -14.48 1.26
C ASN A 90 17.72 -13.39 0.18
N THR A 91 18.47 -13.43 -0.91
CA THR A 91 18.45 -12.39 -1.95
C THR A 91 17.72 -12.81 -3.24
N VAL A 92 17.77 -14.09 -3.61
CA VAL A 92 17.02 -14.72 -4.72
C VAL A 92 15.52 -14.70 -4.42
N PHE A 93 15.12 -14.85 -3.15
CA PHE A 93 13.72 -14.70 -2.75
C PHE A 93 13.23 -13.25 -2.70
N SER A 94 14.12 -12.25 -2.75
CA SER A 94 13.71 -10.86 -3.02
C SER A 94 13.61 -10.53 -4.52
N GLY A 95 13.80 -11.53 -5.38
CA GLY A 95 13.59 -11.43 -6.82
C GLY A 95 14.53 -10.50 -7.58
N SER A 96 15.65 -10.06 -6.97
CA SER A 96 16.62 -9.11 -7.53
C SER A 96 18.06 -9.66 -7.57
N PRO A 97 18.85 -9.41 -8.63
CA PRO A 97 20.22 -9.91 -8.78
C PRO A 97 21.14 -9.49 -7.61
N ALA A 98 21.54 -10.45 -6.80
CA ALA A 98 22.01 -10.22 -5.44
C ALA A 98 23.24 -9.30 -5.29
N LEU A 99 24.33 -9.57 -6.04
CA LEU A 99 25.65 -8.91 -5.87
C LEU A 99 25.65 -7.39 -6.11
N HIS A 100 24.84 -6.89 -7.05
CA HIS A 100 24.80 -5.46 -7.34
C HIS A 100 23.94 -4.67 -6.33
N HIS A 101 22.92 -5.29 -5.74
CA HIS A 101 21.96 -4.58 -4.89
C HIS A 101 22.49 -4.34 -3.47
N GLY A 102 23.31 -5.24 -2.91
CA GLY A 102 23.94 -5.03 -1.59
C GLY A 102 24.85 -3.81 -1.59
N ALA A 103 25.68 -3.71 -2.63
CA ALA A 103 26.56 -2.58 -2.90
C ALA A 103 25.79 -1.25 -3.06
N GLU A 104 24.77 -1.24 -3.91
CA GLU A 104 23.93 -0.06 -4.16
C GLU A 104 23.20 0.41 -2.89
N ARG A 105 22.70 -0.53 -2.08
CA ARG A 105 22.06 -0.22 -0.80
C ARG A 105 23.03 0.34 0.23
N ALA A 106 24.22 -0.26 0.35
CA ALA A 106 25.27 0.27 1.21
C ALA A 106 25.74 1.66 0.75
N PHE A 107 25.85 1.88 -0.56
CA PHE A 107 26.16 3.18 -1.14
C PHE A 107 25.08 4.22 -0.79
N ALA A 108 23.81 3.88 -0.93
CA ALA A 108 22.69 4.73 -0.52
C ALA A 108 22.74 5.02 0.98
N GLU A 109 23.01 4.01 1.82
CA GLU A 109 23.12 4.19 3.27
C GLU A 109 24.27 5.14 3.65
N ILE A 110 25.47 4.90 3.12
CA ILE A 110 26.65 5.74 3.39
C ILE A 110 26.38 7.18 2.95
N ASN A 111 25.76 7.39 1.79
CA ASN A 111 25.39 8.72 1.35
C ASN A 111 24.26 9.34 2.18
N ALA A 112 23.34 8.55 2.72
CA ALA A 112 22.34 9.04 3.66
C ALA A 112 23.02 9.69 4.87
N TYR A 113 23.95 8.99 5.50
CA TYR A 113 24.72 9.52 6.63
C TYR A 113 25.57 10.73 6.23
N ARG A 114 26.33 10.65 5.13
CA ARG A 114 27.23 11.73 4.70
C ARG A 114 26.50 13.02 4.29
N LEU A 115 25.32 12.89 3.67
CA LEU A 115 24.62 14.02 3.06
C LEU A 115 23.46 14.53 3.90
N LEU A 116 22.83 13.67 4.72
CA LEU A 116 21.58 14.01 5.40
C LEU A 116 21.75 14.22 6.90
N GLU A 117 22.78 13.68 7.57
CA GLU A 117 22.91 13.74 9.05
C GLU A 117 22.68 15.16 9.62
N GLY A 118 23.25 16.19 8.99
CA GLY A 118 23.12 17.57 9.44
C GLY A 118 21.78 18.27 9.12
N ALA A 119 20.93 17.68 8.29
CA ALA A 119 19.68 18.28 7.81
C ALA A 119 18.46 17.37 7.96
N CYS A 120 18.64 16.11 8.36
CA CYS A 120 17.57 15.13 8.41
C CYS A 120 16.64 15.45 9.58
N PRO A 121 15.31 15.50 9.36
CA PRO A 121 14.36 15.74 10.44
C PRO A 121 14.18 14.52 11.38
N LEU A 122 14.74 13.37 11.00
CA LEU A 122 14.82 12.16 11.79
C LEU A 122 16.19 12.11 12.47
N SER A 123 16.23 11.70 13.74
CA SER A 123 17.51 11.47 14.41
C SER A 123 18.29 10.34 13.71
N MET A 124 19.57 10.57 13.46
CA MET A 124 20.47 9.60 12.83
C MET A 124 21.59 9.28 13.81
N PRO A 125 22.03 8.01 13.94
CA PRO A 125 23.27 7.69 14.64
C PRO A 125 24.42 8.53 14.08
N ARG A 126 25.30 9.03 14.95
CA ARG A 126 26.40 9.85 14.48
C ARG A 126 27.27 9.13 13.47
N TYR A 127 27.56 9.75 12.33
CA TYR A 127 28.44 9.20 11.30
C TYR A 127 29.90 9.37 11.70
N TYR A 128 30.69 8.29 11.59
CA TYR A 128 32.12 8.32 11.89
C TYR A 128 32.98 7.99 10.68
N PHE A 129 32.62 6.95 9.94
CA PHE A 129 33.34 6.58 8.73
C PHE A 129 32.42 5.77 7.83
N GLY A 130 32.58 5.85 6.53
CA GLY A 130 31.87 4.95 5.63
C GLY A 130 32.33 5.11 4.21
N ASP A 131 32.76 4.02 3.59
CA ASP A 131 33.32 4.01 2.26
C ASP A 131 33.01 2.70 1.54
N ILE A 132 33.13 2.71 0.22
CA ILE A 132 32.84 1.59 -0.68
C ILE A 132 34.02 1.40 -1.64
N SER A 133 34.26 0.17 -2.06
CA SER A 133 35.29 -0.17 -3.05
C SER A 133 34.85 0.21 -4.47
N ASP A 134 35.83 0.48 -5.33
CA ASP A 134 35.60 0.67 -6.76
C ASP A 134 35.14 -0.68 -7.35
N GLY A 135 33.88 -0.75 -7.83
CA GLY A 135 33.20 -1.99 -8.18
C GLY A 135 32.14 -2.48 -7.16
N GLY A 136 31.94 -1.78 -6.04
CA GLY A 136 30.77 -1.91 -5.16
C GLY A 136 30.73 -3.14 -4.25
N SER A 137 31.50 -4.19 -4.53
CA SER A 137 31.42 -5.48 -3.81
C SER A 137 31.77 -5.44 -2.32
N HIS A 138 32.52 -4.43 -1.87
CA HIS A 138 32.95 -4.27 -0.49
C HIS A 138 32.67 -2.86 0.01
N PHE A 139 32.21 -2.73 1.25
CA PHE A 139 31.98 -1.46 1.93
C PHE A 139 32.30 -1.59 3.41
N ILE A 140 32.35 -0.47 4.12
CA ILE A 140 32.27 -0.42 5.57
C ILE A 140 31.47 0.83 5.95
N LEU A 141 30.66 0.75 7.00
CA LEU A 141 30.00 1.90 7.61
C LEU A 141 30.16 1.81 9.12
N VAL A 142 30.70 2.87 9.72
CA VAL A 142 30.95 3.04 11.15
C VAL A 142 30.11 4.21 11.64
N THR A 143 29.20 3.94 12.57
CA THR A 143 28.34 4.95 13.20
C THR A 143 28.36 4.80 14.72
N GLU A 144 27.78 5.75 15.42
CA GLU A 144 27.44 5.61 16.84
C GLU A 144 26.59 4.36 17.07
N TRP A 145 26.85 3.67 18.19
CA TRP A 145 25.95 2.67 18.72
C TRP A 145 24.89 3.31 19.64
N ILE A 146 23.65 3.36 19.17
CA ILE A 146 22.52 3.95 19.90
C ILE A 146 21.87 3.02 20.94
N GLY A 147 22.48 1.86 21.23
CA GLY A 147 21.96 0.93 22.24
C GLY A 147 20.61 0.30 21.90
N ILE A 148 20.46 -0.19 20.65
CA ILE A 148 19.28 -0.99 20.26
C ILE A 148 19.25 -2.21 21.19
N ALA A 149 18.23 -2.28 22.05
CA ALA A 149 18.16 -3.30 23.10
C ALA A 149 18.19 -4.69 22.46
N GLU A 150 19.12 -5.55 22.91
CA GLU A 150 19.25 -6.93 22.46
C GLU A 150 18.08 -7.81 22.91
N GLU A 151 17.30 -7.31 23.86
CA GLU A 151 16.03 -7.91 24.26
C GLU A 151 14.90 -7.15 23.56
N ALA A 152 13.85 -7.87 23.20
CA ALA A 152 12.69 -7.47 22.38
C ALA A 152 11.88 -6.22 22.85
N SER A 153 12.42 -5.34 23.68
CA SER A 153 11.92 -3.99 23.92
C SER A 153 12.30 -3.05 22.76
N MET A 154 11.73 -3.31 21.58
CA MET A 154 11.85 -2.44 20.39
C MET A 154 11.31 -1.02 20.58
N VAL A 155 10.81 -0.67 21.76
CA VAL A 155 10.51 0.70 22.15
C VAL A 155 11.02 0.84 23.58
N ARG A 156 12.18 1.48 23.79
CA ARG A 156 12.38 2.19 25.07
C ARG A 156 11.17 3.11 25.17
N ALA A 157 10.34 2.90 26.20
CA ALA A 157 9.12 3.67 26.40
C ALA A 157 9.40 5.12 26.01
N PHE A 158 8.62 5.67 25.06
CA PHE A 158 8.57 7.12 24.92
C PHE A 158 8.49 7.66 26.35
N PRO A 159 9.44 8.49 26.81
CA PRO A 159 9.37 9.02 28.15
C PRO A 159 7.96 9.57 28.29
N ALA A 160 7.19 9.00 29.22
CA ALA A 160 5.79 9.33 29.39
C ALA A 160 5.71 10.84 29.33
N ARG A 161 4.99 11.36 28.31
CA ARG A 161 4.93 12.80 28.05
C ARG A 161 4.76 13.51 29.39
N SER A 162 5.47 14.61 29.61
CA SER A 162 5.17 15.47 30.75
C SER A 162 3.65 15.65 30.81
N LEU A 163 3.10 15.76 32.02
CA LEU A 163 1.66 15.88 32.31
C LEU A 163 0.93 16.94 31.44
N GLU A 164 1.68 17.76 30.71
CA GLU A 164 1.36 18.96 29.95
C GLU A 164 0.80 18.72 28.53
N SER A 165 0.61 17.47 28.09
CA SER A 165 -0.01 17.21 26.77
C SER A 165 -0.95 15.98 26.69
N GLN A 166 -1.35 15.40 27.82
CA GLN A 166 -2.24 14.25 27.83
C GLN A 166 -3.72 14.68 27.76
N LYS A 167 -4.48 13.96 26.93
CA LYS A 167 -5.94 13.98 26.94
C LYS A 167 -6.45 13.19 28.15
N CYS A 168 -7.44 13.73 28.86
CA CYS A 168 -8.07 13.09 30.00
C CYS A 168 -9.56 13.41 30.10
N TYR A 169 -10.27 12.60 30.87
CA TYR A 169 -11.61 12.89 31.38
C TYR A 169 -11.51 13.35 32.84
N PHE A 170 -12.41 14.23 33.26
CA PHE A 170 -12.59 14.58 34.68
C PHE A 170 -13.92 14.01 35.15
N GLU A 171 -13.87 12.91 35.89
CA GLU A 171 -15.02 12.26 36.49
C GLU A 171 -15.27 12.86 37.88
N ASN A 172 -16.47 13.39 38.11
CA ASN A 172 -16.86 13.92 39.42
C ASN A 172 -17.10 12.77 40.43
N PHE A 173 -17.34 13.13 41.69
CA PHE A 173 -17.67 12.19 42.76
C PHE A 173 -18.92 11.31 42.49
N HIS A 174 -19.79 11.74 41.57
CA HIS A 174 -21.01 11.03 41.17
C HIS A 174 -20.83 10.09 39.97
N GLY A 175 -19.59 9.91 39.48
CA GLY A 175 -19.29 9.04 38.35
C GLY A 175 -19.62 9.64 36.98
N ARG A 176 -19.80 10.96 36.89
CA ARG A 176 -20.10 11.67 35.64
C ARG A 176 -18.92 12.51 35.17
N CYS A 177 -18.68 12.52 33.87
CA CYS A 177 -17.57 13.25 33.27
C CYS A 177 -17.96 14.69 32.95
N LEU A 178 -17.05 15.64 33.22
CA LEU A 178 -17.13 17.02 32.76
C LEU A 178 -17.09 17.04 31.22
N ALA A 179 -18.08 17.67 30.59
CA ALA A 179 -18.18 17.79 29.15
C ALA A 179 -18.51 19.22 28.72
N SER A 180 -18.27 19.50 27.43
CA SER A 180 -18.60 20.78 26.81
C SER A 180 -19.48 20.58 25.58
N HIS A 181 -20.45 21.48 25.39
CA HIS A 181 -21.24 21.57 24.17
C HIS A 181 -20.48 22.31 23.07
N ASP A 182 -20.81 21.99 21.82
CA ASP A 182 -20.37 22.73 20.63
C ASP A 182 -21.25 23.97 20.35
N ASP A 183 -21.99 24.45 21.35
CA ASP A 183 -22.78 25.65 21.17
C ASP A 183 -21.88 26.90 21.15
N PHE A 184 -22.42 27.99 20.60
CA PHE A 184 -21.70 29.25 20.50
C PHE A 184 -21.25 29.76 21.88
N HIS A 185 -22.01 29.44 22.92
CA HIS A 185 -21.77 29.86 24.30
C HIS A 185 -20.79 28.97 25.07
N GLY A 186 -20.41 27.81 24.52
CA GLY A 186 -19.48 26.89 25.17
C GLY A 186 -20.00 26.33 26.49
N SER A 187 -21.29 26.02 26.58
CA SER A 187 -21.91 25.57 27.82
C SER A 187 -21.30 24.25 28.32
N LEU A 188 -21.18 24.12 29.65
CA LEU A 188 -20.66 22.91 30.31
C LEU A 188 -21.80 22.10 30.92
N PHE A 189 -21.60 20.79 30.95
CA PHE A 189 -22.50 19.86 31.61
C PHE A 189 -21.71 18.65 32.11
N THR A 190 -22.38 17.78 32.86
CA THR A 190 -21.82 16.46 33.19
C THR A 190 -22.62 15.38 32.49
N THR A 191 -21.94 14.34 32.04
CA THR A 191 -22.54 13.22 31.29
C THR A 191 -21.95 11.90 31.72
N ASP A 192 -22.68 10.82 31.48
CA ASP A 192 -22.05 9.51 31.39
C ASP A 192 -21.00 9.55 30.27
N LEU A 193 -19.95 8.74 30.38
CA LEU A 193 -18.76 8.80 29.54
C LEU A 193 -19.08 8.81 28.01
N GLU A 194 -19.21 10.00 27.43
CA GLU A 194 -19.24 10.24 25.99
C GLU A 194 -17.83 10.57 25.51
N LEU A 195 -17.21 9.64 24.77
CA LEU A 195 -15.78 9.66 24.44
C LEU A 195 -15.30 10.99 23.85
N ASP A 196 -16.09 11.62 22.97
CA ASP A 196 -15.68 12.84 22.29
C ASP A 196 -15.90 14.09 23.14
N LYS A 197 -17.10 14.27 23.71
CA LYS A 197 -17.48 15.52 24.39
C LYS A 197 -16.86 15.71 25.77
N GLY A 198 -16.48 14.61 26.43
CA GLY A 198 -15.85 14.62 27.75
C GLY A 198 -14.32 14.76 27.73
N THR A 199 -13.70 14.81 26.54
CA THR A 199 -12.24 14.84 26.42
C THR A 199 -11.67 16.25 26.64
N TRP A 200 -10.69 16.36 27.54
CA TRP A 200 -9.94 17.58 27.84
C TRP A 200 -8.45 17.38 27.63
N SER A 201 -7.78 18.34 26.99
CA SER A 201 -6.32 18.41 26.88
C SER A 201 -5.80 19.40 27.90
N LEU A 202 -4.87 18.97 28.76
CA LEU A 202 -4.18 19.85 29.69
C LEU A 202 -3.01 20.52 28.98
N LYS A 203 -2.98 21.85 28.92
CA LYS A 203 -1.84 22.63 28.42
C LYS A 203 -1.23 23.43 29.55
N ALA A 204 0.04 23.19 29.89
CA ALA A 204 0.70 23.95 30.95
C ALA A 204 0.76 25.45 30.62
N VAL A 205 0.59 26.28 31.63
CA VAL A 205 0.78 27.73 31.54
C VAL A 205 2.29 28.01 31.65
N PRO A 206 2.93 28.59 30.62
CA PRO A 206 4.37 28.84 30.66
C PRO A 206 4.78 29.68 31.87
N GLY A 207 5.76 29.20 32.63
CA GLY A 207 6.29 29.89 33.81
C GLY A 207 5.45 29.77 35.09
N GLU A 208 4.29 29.12 35.05
CA GLU A 208 3.43 28.92 36.22
C GLU A 208 3.34 27.43 36.60
N ASN A 209 3.95 27.07 37.73
CA ASN A 209 3.96 25.69 38.19
C ASN A 209 2.54 25.25 38.57
N ARG A 210 2.10 24.09 38.03
CA ARG A 210 0.80 23.45 38.26
C ARG A 210 -0.44 24.24 37.80
N ARG A 211 -0.28 25.21 36.90
CA ARG A 211 -1.41 25.84 36.21
C ARG A 211 -1.54 25.33 34.78
N TYR A 212 -2.77 25.11 34.35
CA TYR A 212 -3.10 24.53 33.07
C TYR A 212 -4.28 25.25 32.43
N PHE A 213 -4.30 25.30 31.10
CA PHE A 213 -5.49 25.52 30.31
C PHE A 213 -6.14 24.15 30.04
N LEU A 214 -7.39 23.97 30.46
CA LEU A 214 -8.17 22.76 30.15
C LEU A 214 -8.88 22.97 28.83
N GLN A 215 -8.31 22.46 27.74
CA GLN A 215 -8.84 22.64 26.39
C GLN A 215 -9.80 21.50 26.04
N ALA A 216 -11.07 21.81 25.79
CA ALA A 216 -12.08 20.86 25.32
C ALA A 216 -11.75 20.32 23.93
N TRP A 217 -12.45 19.26 23.52
CA TRP A 217 -12.37 18.68 22.17
C TRP A 217 -12.64 19.68 21.03
N THR A 218 -13.44 20.72 21.29
CA THR A 218 -13.71 21.83 20.35
C THR A 218 -12.53 22.80 20.18
N GLY A 219 -11.47 22.65 20.98
CA GLY A 219 -10.32 23.56 21.00
C GLY A 219 -10.52 24.80 21.89
N LYS A 220 -11.68 24.98 22.51
CA LYS A 220 -11.92 26.06 23.49
C LYS A 220 -11.44 25.66 24.89
N CYS A 221 -10.93 26.61 25.67
CA CYS A 221 -10.45 26.41 27.03
C CYS A 221 -11.54 26.68 28.07
N LEU A 222 -11.59 25.87 29.13
CA LEU A 222 -12.48 26.09 30.27
C LEU A 222 -12.18 27.46 30.92
N ALA A 223 -13.19 28.31 31.03
CA ALA A 223 -13.10 29.68 31.49
C ALA A 223 -14.15 29.98 32.57
N ILE A 224 -13.80 30.80 33.55
CA ILE A 224 -14.77 31.44 34.44
C ILE A 224 -15.24 32.79 33.86
N ALA A 225 -16.50 33.15 34.07
CA ALA A 225 -17.12 34.40 33.69
C ALA A 225 -17.85 35.05 34.87
N GLY A 226 -18.11 36.36 34.74
CA GLY A 226 -18.85 37.13 35.73
C GLY A 226 -18.02 37.55 36.96
N LYS A 227 -18.55 38.50 37.74
CA LYS A 227 -17.91 38.98 38.98
C LYS A 227 -18.13 38.04 40.17
N ASP A 228 -19.17 37.22 40.11
CA ASP A 228 -19.57 36.34 41.20
C ASP A 228 -18.98 34.93 41.07
N GLU A 229 -18.17 34.70 40.02
CA GLU A 229 -17.48 33.44 39.74
C GLU A 229 -18.40 32.22 39.62
N GLN A 230 -19.70 32.41 39.40
CA GLN A 230 -20.65 31.29 39.25
C GLN A 230 -20.92 30.92 37.79
N ASP A 231 -20.49 31.76 36.84
CA ASP A 231 -20.63 31.45 35.42
C ASP A 231 -19.33 30.83 34.90
N PHE A 232 -19.43 29.74 34.16
CA PHE A 232 -18.31 29.12 33.48
C PHE A 232 -18.73 28.66 32.09
N HIS A 233 -17.79 28.72 31.17
CA HIS A 233 -18.00 28.45 29.75
C HIS A 233 -16.70 27.93 29.14
N THR A 234 -16.71 27.62 27.85
CA THR A 234 -15.47 27.43 27.10
C THR A 234 -15.19 28.65 26.22
N SER A 235 -13.95 29.13 26.26
CA SER A 235 -13.49 30.34 25.57
C SER A 235 -12.37 30.03 24.60
N CYS A 236 -12.24 30.80 23.52
CA CYS A 236 -11.10 30.70 22.61
C CYS A 236 -9.85 31.45 23.12
N THR A 237 -9.93 32.12 24.27
CA THR A 237 -8.81 32.88 24.86
C THR A 237 -7.98 32.04 25.83
N MET A 238 -6.73 32.46 26.04
CA MET A 238 -5.81 31.91 27.04
C MET A 238 -5.40 33.02 28.02
N SER A 239 -6.38 33.60 28.71
CA SER A 239 -6.22 34.68 29.68
C SER A 239 -6.15 34.11 31.11
N GLU A 240 -6.12 34.98 32.13
CA GLU A 240 -6.21 34.55 33.54
C GLU A 240 -7.46 33.71 33.83
N GLN A 241 -8.59 34.03 33.20
CA GLN A 241 -9.87 33.34 33.44
C GLN A 241 -9.86 31.88 32.98
N GLU A 242 -8.95 31.51 32.07
CA GLU A 242 -8.78 30.14 31.59
C GLU A 242 -7.69 29.35 32.34
N LYS A 243 -7.03 29.96 33.33
CA LYS A 243 -5.99 29.29 34.12
C LYS A 243 -6.61 28.53 35.29
N TRP A 244 -6.35 27.23 35.33
CA TRP A 244 -6.79 26.35 36.40
C TRP A 244 -5.60 25.67 37.08
N ALA A 245 -5.63 25.60 38.40
CA ALA A 245 -4.69 24.80 39.17
C ALA A 245 -5.29 23.41 39.47
N LEU A 246 -4.52 22.36 39.18
CA LEU A 246 -4.86 20.98 39.55
C LEU A 246 -4.24 20.69 40.92
N ILE A 247 -5.04 20.72 41.97
CA ILE A 247 -4.58 20.51 43.35
C ILE A 247 -4.89 19.07 43.76
N PRO A 248 -3.88 18.23 44.03
CA PRO A 248 -4.12 16.84 44.43
C PRO A 248 -4.92 16.77 45.73
N ALA A 249 -5.94 15.91 45.78
CA ALA A 249 -6.64 15.60 47.01
C ALA A 249 -5.72 14.81 47.96
N PRO A 250 -5.84 14.99 49.29
CA PRO A 250 -5.05 14.23 50.25
C PRO A 250 -5.22 12.71 50.04
N CYS A 251 -4.10 11.99 50.01
CA CYS A 251 -4.05 10.51 49.97
C CYS A 251 -4.55 9.82 48.68
N GLN A 252 -4.85 10.54 47.60
CA GLN A 252 -5.28 9.97 46.31
C GLN A 252 -4.57 10.67 45.15
N SER A 253 -3.73 9.94 44.41
CA SER A 253 -2.85 10.52 43.36
C SER A 253 -3.57 10.87 42.06
N ASP A 254 -4.77 10.35 41.84
CA ASP A 254 -5.59 10.50 40.65
C ASP A 254 -6.79 11.45 40.85
N ILE A 255 -6.96 11.99 42.05
CA ILE A 255 -8.09 12.85 42.40
C ILE A 255 -7.59 14.27 42.67
N TYR A 256 -8.25 15.25 42.05
CA TYR A 256 -7.83 16.65 42.03
C TYR A 256 -9.00 17.58 42.37
N PHE A 257 -8.69 18.74 42.94
CA PHE A 257 -9.54 19.92 42.91
C PHE A 257 -9.13 20.77 41.70
N LEU A 258 -10.10 21.12 40.87
CA LEU A 258 -9.91 22.05 39.75
C LEU A 258 -10.15 23.47 40.28
N ARG A 259 -9.08 24.17 40.66
CA ARG A 259 -9.15 25.51 41.26
C ARG A 259 -8.97 26.60 40.22
N SER A 260 -9.90 27.53 40.14
CA SER A 260 -9.84 28.68 39.24
C SER A 260 -8.74 29.67 39.65
N CYS A 261 -8.45 30.66 38.79
CA CYS A 261 -7.55 31.76 39.11
C CYS A 261 -7.99 32.58 40.34
N CYS A 262 -9.27 32.54 40.70
CA CYS A 262 -9.84 33.26 41.83
C CYS A 262 -9.80 32.48 43.16
N GLY A 263 -9.36 31.22 43.14
CA GLY A 263 -9.22 30.40 44.34
C GLY A 263 -10.44 29.56 44.72
N THR A 264 -11.49 29.56 43.90
CA THR A 264 -12.67 28.69 44.03
C THR A 264 -12.49 27.40 43.25
N ASN A 265 -13.01 26.28 43.74
CA ASN A 265 -12.95 24.96 43.11
C ASN A 265 -14.22 24.67 42.30
N LEU A 266 -14.08 24.06 41.13
CA LEU A 266 -15.21 23.56 40.36
C LEU A 266 -15.86 22.39 41.10
N ALA A 267 -17.17 22.45 41.27
CA ALA A 267 -17.97 21.47 42.00
C ALA A 267 -19.15 20.99 41.16
N CYS A 268 -19.68 19.81 41.49
CA CYS A 268 -20.89 19.29 40.89
C CYS A 268 -21.86 18.85 41.99
N LEU A 269 -23.08 19.39 42.02
CA LEU A 269 -24.12 18.94 42.95
C LEU A 269 -24.73 17.62 42.50
N ASN A 270 -25.17 16.82 43.47
CA ASN A 270 -25.99 15.63 43.22
C ASN A 270 -27.49 16.00 43.12
N ASP A 271 -27.84 16.92 42.24
CA ASP A 271 -29.24 17.18 41.88
C ASP A 271 -29.58 16.49 40.55
N ASP A 272 -30.87 16.47 40.20
CA ASP A 272 -31.34 15.82 38.96
C ASP A 272 -30.69 16.39 37.68
N ARG A 273 -30.06 17.57 37.78
CA ARG A 273 -29.41 18.27 36.67
C ARG A 273 -27.88 18.21 36.71
N ASN A 274 -27.31 17.63 37.77
CA ASN A 274 -25.88 17.65 38.07
C ASN A 274 -25.28 19.05 37.90
N THR A 275 -25.90 20.02 38.59
CA THR A 275 -25.56 21.43 38.48
C THR A 275 -24.09 21.66 38.85
N LEU A 276 -23.33 22.18 37.89
CA LEU A 276 -21.97 22.66 38.11
C LEU A 276 -22.02 24.02 38.84
N TYR A 277 -21.09 24.26 39.76
CA TYR A 277 -20.97 25.54 40.45
C TYR A 277 -19.54 25.73 41.00
N MET A 278 -19.20 26.94 41.43
CA MET A 278 -17.89 27.22 42.03
C MET A 278 -18.01 27.30 43.56
N SER A 279 -17.13 26.61 44.27
CA SER A 279 -17.15 26.51 45.73
C SER A 279 -15.78 26.79 46.33
N PRO A 280 -15.69 27.55 47.44
CA PRO A 280 -14.41 27.79 48.12
C PRO A 280 -13.99 26.64 49.04
N ASN A 281 -14.77 25.56 49.14
CA ASN A 281 -14.51 24.46 50.08
C ASN A 281 -13.64 23.36 49.45
N GLU A 282 -13.29 22.31 50.21
CA GLU A 282 -12.59 21.11 49.73
C GLU A 282 -13.34 19.82 50.13
N LYS A 283 -14.64 19.78 49.82
CA LYS A 283 -15.58 18.68 50.10
C LYS A 283 -15.56 17.63 49.00
N ASP A 284 -16.18 16.48 49.25
CA ASP A 284 -16.13 15.33 48.35
C ASP A 284 -16.68 15.64 46.94
N TRP A 285 -17.74 16.45 46.84
CA TRP A 285 -18.36 16.83 45.56
C TRP A 285 -17.58 17.92 44.76
N GLU A 286 -16.46 18.40 45.29
CA GLU A 286 -15.49 19.27 44.58
C GLU A 286 -14.31 18.46 44.04
N ARG A 287 -14.29 17.14 44.27
CA ARG A 287 -13.23 16.25 43.80
C ARG A 287 -13.54 15.72 42.41
N TRP A 288 -12.52 15.80 41.55
CA TRP A 288 -12.53 15.30 40.19
C TRP A 288 -11.44 14.26 40.03
N LYS A 289 -11.84 13.03 39.72
CA LYS A 289 -10.93 11.96 39.35
C LYS A 289 -10.50 12.17 37.90
N ARG A 290 -9.21 12.34 37.68
CA ARG A 290 -8.63 12.43 36.35
C ARG A 290 -8.49 11.02 35.78
N LEU A 291 -9.32 10.69 34.80
CA LEU A 291 -9.21 9.44 34.05
C LEU A 291 -8.36 9.70 32.80
N PRO A 292 -7.35 8.87 32.49
CA PRO A 292 -6.67 8.94 31.20
C PRO A 292 -7.70 8.69 30.09
N CYS A 293 -7.54 9.33 28.93
CA CYS A 293 -8.43 9.05 27.79
C CYS A 293 -8.34 7.60 27.29
N ASP A 294 -7.31 6.86 27.70
CA ASP A 294 -7.10 5.45 27.45
C ASP A 294 -7.90 4.60 28.47
N LEU A 295 -9.23 4.58 28.30
CA LEU A 295 -10.17 3.93 29.21
C LEU A 295 -10.25 2.39 29.12
N ASP A 296 -9.17 1.72 28.70
CA ASP A 296 -9.00 0.27 28.90
C ASP A 296 -8.25 -0.05 30.22
N SER A 297 -8.00 0.98 31.04
CA SER A 297 -7.16 0.93 32.25
C SER A 297 -7.70 0.09 33.41
N ALA A 298 -9.00 -0.24 33.44
CA ALA A 298 -9.54 -1.21 34.41
C ALA A 298 -9.08 -2.66 34.12
N ARG A 299 -8.61 -2.97 32.91
CA ARG A 299 -7.94 -4.25 32.57
C ARG A 299 -6.44 -4.24 32.82
N ILE A 300 -5.82 -3.06 32.96
CA ILE A 300 -4.36 -2.89 33.04
C ILE A 300 -3.78 -3.33 34.39
N SER A 301 -4.57 -3.31 35.47
CA SER A 301 -4.11 -3.82 36.77
C SER A 301 -3.91 -5.35 36.83
N GLN A 302 -4.35 -6.11 35.81
CA GLN A 302 -4.20 -7.57 35.74
C GLN A 302 -3.11 -8.05 34.75
N LEU A 303 -2.44 -7.16 34.00
CA LEU A 303 -1.44 -7.56 33.00
C LEU A 303 -0.12 -6.83 33.24
N GLY A 304 0.76 -7.45 34.04
CA GLY A 304 2.08 -6.95 34.41
C GLY A 304 3.14 -6.96 33.29
N HIS A 305 2.80 -6.56 32.07
CA HIS A 305 3.76 -6.31 31.00
C HIS A 305 3.32 -5.12 30.15
N LEU A 306 4.16 -4.08 30.08
CA LEU A 306 4.02 -2.92 29.22
C LEU A 306 3.63 -3.35 27.80
N ASP A 307 2.45 -2.91 27.37
CA ASP A 307 1.80 -3.32 26.14
C ASP A 307 2.34 -2.48 24.97
N LEU A 308 2.93 -3.12 23.97
CA LEU A 308 3.39 -2.49 22.72
C LEU A 308 2.25 -1.81 21.93
N ARG A 309 1.00 -1.92 22.40
CA ARG A 309 -0.22 -1.40 21.76
C ARG A 309 -0.37 0.13 21.87
N GLU A 310 -0.12 0.72 23.04
CA GLU A 310 -0.24 2.19 23.23
C GLU A 310 0.93 2.95 22.58
N ALA A 311 2.12 2.33 22.55
CA ALA A 311 3.27 2.89 21.86
C ALA A 311 3.12 2.90 20.32
N SER A 312 2.15 2.18 19.74
CA SER A 312 2.08 1.99 18.28
C SER A 312 1.55 3.21 17.52
N LEU A 313 0.48 3.87 17.99
CA LEU A 313 -0.13 5.00 17.26
C LEU A 313 0.73 6.27 17.35
N GLU A 314 1.21 6.63 18.55
CA GLU A 314 2.07 7.81 18.71
C GLU A 314 3.37 7.68 17.91
N LEU A 315 3.96 6.47 17.91
CA LEU A 315 5.13 6.17 17.09
C LEU A 315 4.80 6.23 15.60
N CYS A 316 3.65 5.71 15.15
CA CYS A 316 3.17 5.83 13.77
C CYS A 316 3.02 7.30 13.35
N ASP A 317 2.31 8.10 14.16
CA ASP A 317 2.07 9.52 13.87
C ASP A 317 3.38 10.30 13.80
N ALA A 318 4.25 10.16 14.79
CA ALA A 318 5.52 10.87 14.81
C ALA A 318 6.45 10.40 13.68
N LEU A 319 6.48 9.11 13.34
CA LEU A 319 7.24 8.60 12.19
C LEU A 319 6.70 9.17 10.88
N VAL A 320 5.38 9.11 10.67
CA VAL A 320 4.71 9.64 9.48
C VAL A 320 4.98 11.14 9.33
N ARG A 321 4.89 11.93 10.41
CA ARG A 321 5.20 13.36 10.40
C ARG A 321 6.65 13.62 10.02
N ARG A 322 7.62 12.97 10.68
CA ARG A 322 9.05 13.22 10.42
C ARG A 322 9.47 12.79 9.02
N CYS A 323 8.94 11.67 8.53
CA CYS A 323 9.15 11.27 7.14
C CYS A 323 8.45 12.21 6.14
N ALA A 324 7.29 12.78 6.48
CA ALA A 324 6.63 13.81 5.67
C ALA A 324 7.49 15.09 5.58
N VAL A 325 8.13 15.48 6.69
CA VAL A 325 9.10 16.60 6.68
C VAL A 325 10.24 16.30 5.72
N LEU A 326 10.86 15.11 5.81
CA LEU A 326 11.98 14.72 4.94
C LEU A 326 11.57 14.76 3.46
N ALA A 327 10.41 14.20 3.13
CA ALA A 327 9.87 14.20 1.78
C ALA A 327 9.58 15.63 1.26
N GLY A 328 9.04 16.52 2.09
CA GLY A 328 8.78 17.91 1.73
C GLY A 328 10.05 18.73 1.54
N MET A 329 11.05 18.52 2.41
CA MET A 329 12.37 19.14 2.31
C MET A 329 13.10 18.74 1.02
N HIS A 330 13.01 17.47 0.63
CA HIS A 330 13.52 17.01 -0.67
C HIS A 330 12.86 17.77 -1.83
N LYS A 331 11.53 17.84 -1.83
CA LYS A 331 10.77 18.46 -2.93
C LYS A 331 10.94 19.95 -3.05
N SER A 332 11.14 20.64 -1.94
CA SER A 332 11.44 22.06 -1.92
C SER A 332 12.91 22.39 -2.21
N GLY A 333 13.79 21.38 -2.31
CA GLY A 333 15.22 21.57 -2.52
C GLY A 333 15.98 22.03 -1.26
N GLN A 334 15.37 21.92 -0.07
CA GLN A 334 16.02 22.25 1.21
C GLN A 334 17.18 21.29 1.55
N LEU A 335 17.15 20.07 1.01
CA LEU A 335 18.25 19.10 1.13
C LEU A 335 19.35 19.29 0.05
N GLY A 336 19.24 20.34 -0.76
CA GLY A 336 20.04 20.56 -1.96
C GLY A 336 19.21 20.39 -3.25
N PRO A 337 19.82 20.63 -4.43
CA PRO A 337 19.12 20.55 -5.70
C PRO A 337 18.45 19.17 -5.88
N PRO A 338 17.13 19.10 -6.13
CA PRO A 338 16.40 17.83 -6.24
C PRO A 338 17.04 16.86 -7.23
N ASP A 339 17.50 17.33 -8.40
CA ASP A 339 18.17 16.49 -9.40
C ASP A 339 19.51 15.89 -8.92
N ALA A 340 20.17 16.52 -7.95
CA ALA A 340 21.38 15.96 -7.34
C ALA A 340 21.02 14.84 -6.34
N ILE A 341 20.01 15.08 -5.49
CA ILE A 341 19.47 14.09 -4.57
C ILE A 341 18.90 12.88 -5.34
N ASP A 342 18.14 13.12 -6.40
CA ASP A 342 17.57 12.09 -7.27
C ASP A 342 18.66 11.27 -7.99
N ARG A 343 19.80 11.87 -8.34
CA ARG A 343 20.94 11.11 -8.90
C ARG A 343 21.60 10.20 -7.88
N VAL A 344 21.67 10.62 -6.62
CA VAL A 344 22.29 9.83 -5.54
C VAL A 344 21.35 8.73 -5.04
N PHE A 345 20.06 9.03 -4.90
CA PHE A 345 19.07 8.17 -4.23
C PHE A 345 17.97 7.63 -5.16
N GLY A 346 17.83 8.11 -6.39
CA GLY A 346 16.76 7.73 -7.33
C GLY A 346 17.07 6.51 -8.20
N ALA A 347 18.31 6.02 -8.20
CA ALA A 347 18.70 4.83 -8.98
C ALA A 347 17.97 3.54 -8.55
N ALA A 348 17.48 3.49 -7.30
CA ALA A 348 16.79 2.31 -6.76
C ALA A 348 15.34 2.17 -7.25
N THR A 349 14.69 3.26 -7.63
CA THR A 349 13.21 3.31 -7.76
C THR A 349 12.70 3.10 -9.18
N ILE A 350 13.58 3.21 -10.18
CA ILE A 350 13.19 3.01 -11.59
C ILE A 350 13.40 1.55 -12.02
N ARG A 351 14.13 0.72 -11.25
CA ARG A 351 14.67 -0.55 -11.78
C ARG A 351 13.86 -1.81 -11.53
N HIS A 352 12.78 -1.79 -10.75
CA HIS A 352 11.87 -2.95 -10.74
C HIS A 352 11.07 -3.06 -12.07
N THR A 353 11.02 -1.98 -12.87
CA THR A 353 10.50 -1.98 -14.25
C THR A 353 11.39 -2.67 -15.29
N HIS A 354 12.60 -3.10 -14.91
CA HIS A 354 13.51 -3.86 -15.78
C HIS A 354 13.85 -5.22 -15.18
N ARG A 355 12.84 -5.94 -14.64
CA ARG A 355 12.89 -7.40 -14.76
C ARG A 355 12.94 -7.67 -16.25
N GLY A 356 14.12 -8.08 -16.71
CA GLY A 356 14.45 -8.14 -18.13
C GLY A 356 13.34 -8.77 -18.95
N ASP A 357 13.23 -8.25 -20.18
CA ASP A 357 12.53 -8.72 -21.38
C ASP A 357 12.76 -10.21 -21.73
N ASN A 358 12.81 -11.09 -20.73
CA ASN A 358 12.50 -12.47 -20.91
C ASN A 358 11.01 -12.51 -21.24
N GLY A 359 10.70 -12.34 -22.53
CA GLY A 359 9.42 -12.62 -23.17
C GLY A 359 8.99 -14.08 -23.05
N GLY A 360 9.22 -14.70 -21.89
CA GLY A 360 8.47 -15.83 -21.42
C GLY A 360 7.03 -15.38 -21.29
N SER A 361 6.27 -15.61 -22.36
CA SER A 361 4.81 -15.69 -22.40
C SER A 361 4.25 -15.76 -20.99
N SER A 362 3.54 -14.71 -20.55
CA SER A 362 2.69 -14.75 -19.37
C SER A 362 1.67 -15.88 -19.58
N ALA A 363 2.07 -17.12 -19.26
CA ALA A 363 1.21 -18.26 -19.33
C ALA A 363 0.01 -17.90 -18.45
N GLY A 364 -1.20 -17.89 -19.02
CA GLY A 364 -2.39 -17.49 -18.27
C GLY A 364 -2.46 -18.25 -16.95
N LEU A 365 -2.99 -17.61 -15.90
CA LEU A 365 -3.01 -18.11 -14.50
C LEU A 365 -3.34 -19.60 -14.34
N GLY A 366 -4.15 -20.17 -15.24
CA GLY A 366 -4.45 -21.59 -15.27
C GLY A 366 -3.28 -22.52 -15.66
N GLN A 367 -2.07 -22.00 -15.91
CA GLN A 367 -0.88 -22.81 -16.19
C GLN A 367 0.21 -22.71 -15.11
N ASP A 368 0.16 -21.72 -14.21
CA ASP A 368 1.08 -21.64 -13.06
C ASP A 368 0.44 -22.32 -11.83
N GLN A 369 0.37 -23.65 -11.89
CA GLN A 369 -0.19 -24.47 -10.82
C GLN A 369 0.53 -24.22 -9.47
N ALA A 370 1.85 -23.99 -9.51
CA ALA A 370 2.64 -23.70 -8.32
C ALA A 370 2.18 -22.40 -7.62
N PHE A 371 1.83 -21.38 -8.40
CA PHE A 371 1.26 -20.15 -7.84
C PHE A 371 -0.11 -20.36 -7.22
N VAL A 372 -0.99 -21.11 -7.88
CA VAL A 372 -2.31 -21.40 -7.32
C VAL A 372 -2.16 -22.13 -5.99
N GLU A 373 -1.25 -23.11 -5.91
CA GLU A 373 -0.93 -23.83 -4.67
C GLU A 373 -0.36 -22.91 -3.58
N GLN A 374 0.56 -22.01 -3.92
CA GLN A 374 1.09 -21.01 -2.97
C GLN A 374 0.01 -20.06 -2.46
N ALA A 375 -0.86 -19.55 -3.34
CA ALA A 375 -1.95 -18.67 -2.95
C ALA A 375 -2.96 -19.39 -2.04
N MET A 376 -3.23 -20.67 -2.30
CA MET A 376 -4.05 -21.53 -1.43
C MET A 376 -3.36 -21.77 -0.08
N ALA A 377 -2.05 -21.97 -0.06
CA ALA A 377 -1.30 -22.15 1.18
C ALA A 377 -1.29 -20.89 2.06
N VAL A 378 -1.18 -19.70 1.46
CA VAL A 378 -1.31 -18.41 2.18
C VAL A 378 -2.71 -18.28 2.80
N GLN A 379 -3.75 -18.63 2.05
CA GLN A 379 -5.12 -18.65 2.58
C GLN A 379 -5.30 -19.68 3.71
N GLU A 380 -4.76 -20.90 3.55
CA GLU A 380 -4.78 -21.95 4.57
C GLU A 380 -4.06 -21.51 5.84
N PHE A 381 -2.93 -20.80 5.71
CA PHE A 381 -2.22 -20.27 6.85
C PHE A 381 -3.13 -19.33 7.65
N ALA A 382 -3.74 -18.33 7.03
CA ALA A 382 -4.59 -17.37 7.74
C ALA A 382 -5.85 -18.03 8.33
N HIS A 383 -6.45 -18.99 7.63
CA HIS A 383 -7.73 -19.58 8.03
C HIS A 383 -7.58 -20.72 9.05
N THR A 384 -6.46 -21.45 9.02
CA THR A 384 -6.27 -22.68 9.79
C THR A 384 -5.05 -22.61 10.70
N VAL A 385 -3.87 -22.34 10.15
CA VAL A 385 -2.60 -22.49 10.89
C VAL A 385 -2.36 -21.34 11.88
N GLY A 386 -2.38 -20.11 11.38
CA GLY A 386 -2.20 -18.88 12.14
C GLY A 386 -3.51 -18.22 12.59
N ARG A 387 -4.65 -18.92 12.53
CA ARG A 387 -6.00 -18.36 12.71
C ARG A 387 -6.15 -17.42 13.92
N LYS A 388 -5.52 -17.77 15.05
CA LYS A 388 -5.62 -17.00 16.31
C LYS A 388 -4.92 -15.65 16.26
N LEU A 389 -4.02 -15.44 15.29
CA LEU A 389 -3.27 -14.20 15.10
C LEU A 389 -4.08 -13.13 14.37
N PHE A 390 -5.07 -13.55 13.57
CA PHE A 390 -5.87 -12.64 12.76
C PHE A 390 -7.14 -12.22 13.50
N PRO A 391 -7.59 -10.96 13.35
CA PRO A 391 -8.91 -10.56 13.84
C PRO A 391 -9.99 -11.43 13.19
N ALA A 392 -10.97 -11.88 13.99
CA ALA A 392 -11.97 -12.83 13.52
C ALA A 392 -12.80 -12.31 12.33
N HIS A 393 -13.03 -10.99 12.25
CA HIS A 393 -13.75 -10.37 11.14
C HIS A 393 -12.94 -10.36 9.84
N VAL A 394 -11.61 -10.42 9.90
CA VAL A 394 -10.72 -10.35 8.74
C VAL A 394 -10.61 -11.68 7.99
N ILE A 395 -10.64 -12.81 8.70
CA ILE A 395 -10.45 -14.15 8.11
C ILE A 395 -11.75 -14.84 7.67
N ASN A 396 -12.76 -14.06 7.32
CA ASN A 396 -14.02 -14.56 6.78
C ASN A 396 -13.87 -15.01 5.30
N ALA A 397 -14.78 -15.87 4.83
CA ALA A 397 -14.69 -16.45 3.48
C ALA A 397 -14.74 -15.39 2.35
N PRO A 398 -15.64 -14.38 2.38
CA PRO A 398 -15.60 -13.26 1.44
C PRO A 398 -14.24 -12.53 1.38
N THR A 399 -13.66 -12.17 2.52
CA THR A 399 -12.37 -11.47 2.57
C THR A 399 -11.24 -12.34 2.03
N MET A 400 -11.19 -13.61 2.37
CA MET A 400 -10.15 -14.52 1.86
C MET A 400 -10.27 -14.74 0.34
N LYS A 401 -11.50 -14.79 -0.20
CA LYS A 401 -11.75 -14.80 -1.64
C LYS A 401 -11.25 -13.52 -2.30
N ALA A 402 -11.54 -12.35 -1.71
CA ALA A 402 -11.07 -11.05 -2.17
C ALA A 402 -9.54 -10.94 -2.15
N PHE A 403 -8.91 -11.37 -1.05
CA PHE A 403 -7.46 -11.43 -0.87
C PHE A 403 -6.78 -12.27 -1.97
N ARG A 404 -7.34 -13.45 -2.29
CA ARG A 404 -6.83 -14.29 -3.38
C ARG A 404 -6.94 -13.59 -4.75
N ALA A 405 -8.04 -12.90 -5.03
CA ALA A 405 -8.21 -12.15 -6.27
C ALA A 405 -7.17 -11.00 -6.39
N LEU A 406 -6.86 -10.35 -5.27
CA LEU A 406 -5.81 -9.32 -5.20
C LEU A 406 -4.42 -9.89 -5.45
N LEU A 407 -4.06 -11.00 -4.80
CA LEU A 407 -2.78 -11.70 -5.03
C LEU A 407 -2.56 -12.02 -6.51
N VAL A 408 -3.60 -12.57 -7.14
CA VAL A 408 -3.63 -12.89 -8.57
C VAL A 408 -3.38 -11.63 -9.40
N THR A 409 -4.10 -10.55 -9.11
CA THR A 409 -4.01 -9.30 -9.87
C THR A 409 -2.64 -8.63 -9.69
N ALA A 410 -2.11 -8.60 -8.45
CA ALA A 410 -0.81 -8.05 -8.13
C ALA A 410 0.31 -8.77 -8.89
N LYS A 411 0.31 -10.11 -8.85
CA LYS A 411 1.32 -10.92 -9.56
C LYS A 411 1.29 -10.71 -11.08
N GLN A 412 0.10 -10.49 -11.65
CA GLN A 412 -0.04 -10.30 -13.09
C GLN A 412 0.33 -8.90 -13.59
N ASN A 413 0.32 -7.88 -12.72
CA ASN A 413 0.47 -6.49 -13.13
C ASN A 413 1.52 -5.72 -12.29
N PRO A 414 2.69 -6.29 -11.94
CA PRO A 414 3.63 -5.64 -11.02
C PRO A 414 4.17 -4.32 -11.57
N GLU A 415 4.58 -4.29 -12.83
CA GLU A 415 5.14 -3.10 -13.49
C GLU A 415 4.13 -1.97 -13.62
N MET A 416 2.87 -2.31 -13.90
CA MET A 416 1.79 -1.33 -14.00
C MET A 416 1.45 -0.72 -12.65
N ILE A 417 1.42 -1.53 -11.59
CA ILE A 417 1.21 -1.06 -10.23
C ILE A 417 2.35 -0.12 -9.83
N GLU A 418 3.60 -0.49 -10.11
CA GLU A 418 4.78 0.32 -9.82
C GLU A 418 4.77 1.64 -10.60
N TRP A 419 4.54 1.59 -11.92
CA TRP A 419 4.43 2.77 -12.76
C TRP A 419 3.35 3.72 -12.23
N TRP A 420 2.19 3.19 -11.89
CA TRP A 420 1.08 4.01 -11.40
C TRP A 420 1.36 4.64 -10.04
N CYS A 421 2.11 3.96 -9.19
CA CYS A 421 2.56 4.54 -7.92
C CYS A 421 3.61 5.65 -8.12
N THR A 422 4.25 5.76 -9.28
CA THR A 422 5.42 6.64 -9.53
C THR A 422 5.25 7.65 -10.67
N PHE A 423 4.23 7.54 -11.52
CA PHE A 423 4.10 8.38 -12.72
C PHE A 423 3.99 9.87 -12.42
N ARG A 424 3.39 10.25 -11.28
CA ARG A 424 3.35 11.64 -10.83
C ARG A 424 4.56 11.96 -9.96
N ARG A 425 5.41 12.85 -10.46
CA ARG A 425 6.61 13.30 -9.74
C ARG A 425 6.31 13.86 -8.36
N ASP A 426 5.17 14.52 -8.16
CA ASP A 426 4.76 15.08 -6.86
C ASP A 426 4.52 14.01 -5.79
N TYR A 427 4.23 12.78 -6.21
CA TYR A 427 3.98 11.62 -5.37
C TYR A 427 5.23 10.73 -5.19
N ALA A 428 6.40 11.18 -5.64
CA ALA A 428 7.65 10.46 -5.48
C ALA A 428 8.69 11.35 -4.80
N ALA A 429 9.10 11.06 -3.57
CA ALA A 429 10.05 11.90 -2.82
C ALA A 429 11.10 11.06 -2.08
N LEU A 430 12.13 11.70 -1.53
CA LEU A 430 13.14 11.05 -0.69
C LEU A 430 12.51 10.53 0.60
N GLY A 431 12.88 9.32 1.00
CA GLY A 431 12.55 8.78 2.31
C GLY A 431 12.98 7.32 2.46
N PRO A 432 12.90 6.75 3.67
CA PRO A 432 13.19 5.33 3.88
C PRO A 432 12.12 4.44 3.23
N ASP A 433 12.52 3.47 2.40
CA ASP A 433 11.64 2.43 1.82
C ASP A 433 11.56 1.17 2.68
N GLY A 434 12.49 1.02 3.63
CA GLY A 434 12.49 -0.11 4.55
C GLY A 434 11.32 -0.05 5.54
N ASN A 435 11.13 -1.14 6.27
CA ASN A 435 10.32 -1.10 7.49
C ASN A 435 10.99 -0.13 8.48
N ALA A 436 10.59 1.13 8.46
CA ALA A 436 11.17 2.15 9.31
C ALA A 436 11.01 1.83 10.81
N PHE A 437 9.96 1.08 11.20
CA PHE A 437 9.77 0.60 12.57
C PHE A 437 10.90 -0.29 13.10
N ASP A 438 11.54 -1.09 12.24
CA ASP A 438 12.57 -2.06 12.65
C ASP A 438 13.87 -1.38 13.10
N GLY A 439 14.09 -0.14 12.64
CA GLY A 439 15.22 0.70 13.02
C GLY A 439 14.82 1.93 13.82
N ALA A 440 13.55 2.09 14.17
CA ALA A 440 13.08 3.26 14.87
C ALA A 440 13.56 3.26 16.32
N PHE A 441 14.06 4.40 16.78
CA PHE A 441 14.42 4.62 18.17
C PHE A 441 13.92 5.97 18.64
N ALA A 442 13.57 6.06 19.92
CA ALA A 442 13.32 7.35 20.55
C ALA A 442 14.64 7.94 21.03
N SER A 443 14.84 9.22 20.74
CA SER A 443 15.92 10.06 21.26
C SER A 443 15.30 11.34 21.82
N CYS A 444 16.12 12.18 22.43
CA CYS A 444 15.73 13.55 22.76
C CYS A 444 16.57 14.51 21.92
N ASP A 445 15.98 15.60 21.43
CA ASP A 445 16.78 16.68 20.82
C ASP A 445 17.51 17.51 21.88
N SER A 446 18.20 18.57 21.45
CA SER A 446 18.91 19.48 22.34
C SER A 446 18.02 20.22 23.35
N ALA A 447 16.71 20.30 23.10
CA ALA A 447 15.73 20.88 24.02
C ALA A 447 15.18 19.84 25.01
N GLY A 448 15.50 18.55 24.83
CA GLY A 448 14.97 17.44 25.61
C GLY A 448 13.67 16.87 25.05
N ASP A 449 13.18 17.38 23.91
CA ASP A 449 11.93 16.92 23.32
C ASP A 449 12.13 15.56 22.64
N PRO A 450 11.17 14.62 22.76
CA PRO A 450 11.29 13.30 22.15
C PRO A 450 11.29 13.41 20.62
N VAL A 451 12.33 12.85 19.99
CA VAL A 451 12.49 12.76 18.54
C VAL A 451 12.68 11.31 18.13
N ILE A 452 11.99 10.91 17.06
CA ILE A 452 12.20 9.61 16.43
C ILE A 452 13.45 9.66 15.55
N GLY A 453 14.31 8.68 15.72
CA GLY A 453 15.41 8.39 14.83
C GLY A 453 15.27 7.05 14.11
N LEU A 454 16.10 6.85 13.09
CA LEU A 454 16.23 5.60 12.35
C LEU A 454 17.69 5.15 12.34
N SER A 455 17.96 3.90 12.69
CA SER A 455 19.31 3.31 12.71
C SER A 455 19.74 2.68 11.38
N ASN A 456 18.77 2.40 10.51
CA ASN A 456 18.99 1.71 9.24
C ASN A 456 18.50 2.56 8.07
N TRP A 457 19.45 3.00 7.24
CA TRP A 457 19.20 3.83 6.07
C TRP A 457 19.53 3.11 4.75
N ALA A 458 19.75 1.78 4.79
CA ALA A 458 20.07 0.95 3.62
C ALA A 458 19.03 0.96 2.49
N HIS A 459 17.83 1.45 2.78
CA HIS A 459 16.71 1.51 1.85
C HIS A 459 16.22 2.95 1.65
N VAL A 460 17.05 3.97 1.89
CA VAL A 460 16.65 5.33 1.53
C VAL A 460 16.68 5.49 0.02
N SER A 461 15.59 6.02 -0.55
CA SER A 461 15.52 6.30 -1.98
C SER A 461 14.56 7.46 -2.27
N VAL A 462 14.59 7.97 -3.51
CA VAL A 462 13.54 8.83 -4.04
C VAL A 462 12.49 7.99 -4.72
N GLY A 463 11.30 7.84 -4.13
CA GLY A 463 10.28 6.95 -4.69
C GLY A 463 8.87 7.22 -4.21
N SER A 464 7.93 6.37 -4.66
CA SER A 464 6.50 6.55 -4.41
C SER A 464 6.19 6.73 -2.91
N LEU A 465 5.53 7.83 -2.57
CA LEU A 465 5.07 8.13 -1.23
C LEU A 465 4.05 7.11 -0.72
N GLY A 466 3.25 6.52 -1.62
CA GLY A 466 2.32 5.44 -1.26
C GLY A 466 3.04 4.17 -0.82
N TRP A 467 4.11 3.79 -1.54
CA TRP A 467 4.98 2.67 -1.13
C TRP A 467 5.65 2.92 0.20
N LYS A 468 6.21 4.12 0.39
CA LYS A 468 6.87 4.48 1.64
C LYS A 468 5.90 4.45 2.84
N LEU A 469 4.73 5.10 2.71
CA LEU A 469 3.69 5.07 3.74
C LEU A 469 3.23 3.65 4.07
N TRP A 470 3.01 2.81 3.05
CA TRP A 470 2.70 1.39 3.26
C TRP A 470 3.81 0.70 4.05
N ARG A 471 5.07 0.84 3.65
CA ARG A 471 6.21 0.21 4.34
C ARG A 471 6.35 0.65 5.79
N TRP A 472 6.15 1.94 6.05
CA TRP A 472 6.13 2.46 7.42
C TRP A 472 4.99 1.81 8.21
N LEU A 473 3.75 1.83 7.72
CA LEU A 473 2.62 1.36 8.52
C LEU A 473 2.39 -0.17 8.45
N SER A 474 3.10 -0.90 7.58
CA SER A 474 2.85 -2.32 7.29
C SER A 474 3.09 -3.24 8.48
N VAL A 475 3.84 -2.80 9.50
CA VAL A 475 4.09 -3.54 10.74
C VAL A 475 3.49 -2.87 11.98
N ALA A 476 2.65 -1.84 11.79
CA ALA A 476 1.88 -1.26 12.89
C ALA A 476 0.86 -2.27 13.45
N ASP A 477 0.30 -2.01 14.64
CA ASP A 477 -0.87 -2.76 15.08
C ASP A 477 -2.02 -2.56 14.06
N HIS A 478 -2.69 -3.65 13.69
CA HIS A 478 -3.78 -3.62 12.70
C HIS A 478 -4.88 -2.60 13.02
N ARG A 479 -5.11 -2.29 14.30
CA ARG A 479 -6.08 -1.27 14.73
C ARG A 479 -5.69 0.13 14.27
N VAL A 480 -4.39 0.43 14.18
CA VAL A 480 -3.90 1.70 13.65
C VAL A 480 -4.34 1.87 12.19
N LEU A 481 -4.21 0.82 11.38
CA LEU A 481 -4.68 0.86 9.99
C LEU A 481 -6.20 0.93 9.92
N GLU A 482 -6.91 0.19 10.78
CA GLU A 482 -8.37 0.13 10.77
C GLU A 482 -9.02 1.47 11.19
N GLN A 483 -8.44 2.16 12.17
CA GLN A 483 -9.05 3.31 12.85
C GLN A 483 -8.37 4.64 12.50
N CYS A 484 -7.08 4.61 12.15
CA CYS A 484 -6.25 5.82 12.08
C CYS A 484 -5.56 6.05 10.73
N LEU A 485 -5.73 5.18 9.72
CA LEU A 485 -5.08 5.36 8.42
C LEU A 485 -5.40 6.72 7.78
N ASP A 486 -6.69 7.07 7.66
CA ASP A 486 -7.10 8.33 7.02
C ASP A 486 -6.56 9.57 7.79
N PRO A 487 -6.68 9.67 9.14
CA PRO A 487 -6.02 10.73 9.91
C PRO A 487 -4.50 10.79 9.72
N LEU A 488 -3.79 9.66 9.71
CA LEU A 488 -2.34 9.61 9.51
C LEU A 488 -1.96 10.09 8.10
N MET A 489 -2.71 9.68 7.08
CA MET A 489 -2.49 10.13 5.70
C MET A 489 -2.77 11.63 5.54
N TRP A 490 -3.83 12.14 6.16
CA TRP A 490 -4.08 13.58 6.19
C TRP A 490 -2.94 14.35 6.87
N GLN A 491 -2.48 13.84 8.01
CA GLN A 491 -1.35 14.42 8.73
C GLN A 491 -0.07 14.43 7.87
N PHE A 492 0.19 13.36 7.12
CA PHE A 492 1.27 13.32 6.16
C PHE A 492 1.15 14.44 5.13
N VAL A 493 -0.01 14.59 4.47
CA VAL A 493 -0.23 15.61 3.43
C VAL A 493 -0.01 17.02 3.97
N VAL A 494 -0.55 17.34 5.14
CA VAL A 494 -0.39 18.65 5.78
C VAL A 494 1.07 18.92 6.12
N THR A 495 1.76 17.98 6.76
CA THR A 495 3.17 18.16 7.15
C THR A 495 4.11 18.21 5.95
N TYR A 496 3.85 17.39 4.92
CA TYR A 496 4.58 17.41 3.66
C TYR A 496 4.48 18.77 2.99
N ARG A 497 3.27 19.35 2.91
CA ARG A 497 3.04 20.70 2.39
C ARG A 497 3.77 21.77 3.21
N GLN A 498 3.62 21.73 4.53
CA GLN A 498 4.26 22.70 5.44
C GLN A 498 5.79 22.68 5.32
N SER A 499 6.36 21.54 4.96
CA SER A 499 7.79 21.35 4.73
C SER A 499 8.23 21.69 3.30
N GLY A 500 7.34 22.31 2.51
CA GLY A 500 7.63 22.83 1.17
C GLY A 500 7.25 21.89 0.02
N GLY A 501 6.65 20.73 0.29
CA GLY A 501 6.11 19.85 -0.76
C GLY A 501 4.89 20.44 -1.49
N PRO A 502 4.54 19.92 -2.68
CA PRO A 502 3.27 20.24 -3.35
C PRO A 502 2.05 19.77 -2.53
N TRP A 503 0.88 20.34 -2.81
CA TRP A 503 -0.37 19.86 -2.20
C TRP A 503 -0.76 18.53 -2.85
N LEU A 504 -0.84 17.47 -2.06
CA LEU A 504 -1.26 16.16 -2.55
C LEU A 504 -2.77 16.00 -2.45
N ASP A 505 -3.38 15.43 -3.48
CA ASP A 505 -4.71 14.83 -3.38
C ASP A 505 -4.63 13.59 -2.48
N LEU A 506 -5.39 13.64 -1.37
CA LEU A 506 -5.44 12.58 -0.36
C LEU A 506 -5.99 11.26 -0.91
N GLN A 507 -7.00 11.31 -1.79
CA GLN A 507 -7.59 10.10 -2.39
C GLN A 507 -6.61 9.43 -3.34
N LEU A 508 -5.86 10.22 -4.11
CA LEU A 508 -4.81 9.68 -4.96
C LEU A 508 -3.65 9.09 -4.14
N LEU A 509 -3.24 9.75 -3.06
CA LEU A 509 -2.22 9.20 -2.16
C LEU A 509 -2.68 7.88 -1.53
N ARG A 510 -3.95 7.82 -1.12
CA ARG A 510 -4.60 6.62 -0.58
C ARG A 510 -4.64 5.50 -1.60
N ALA A 511 -4.93 5.82 -2.84
CA ALA A 511 -4.87 4.87 -3.93
C ALA A 511 -3.43 4.34 -4.16
N HIS A 512 -2.40 5.21 -4.12
CA HIS A 512 -0.99 4.76 -4.20
C HIS A 512 -0.63 3.84 -3.02
N PHE A 513 -1.10 4.17 -1.80
CA PHE A 513 -0.91 3.33 -0.62
C PHE A 513 -1.56 1.96 -0.77
N PHE A 514 -2.80 1.89 -1.26
CA PHE A 514 -3.48 0.61 -1.50
C PHE A 514 -2.84 -0.20 -2.62
N MET A 515 -2.37 0.44 -3.69
CA MET A 515 -1.65 -0.24 -4.76
C MET A 515 -0.32 -0.81 -4.26
N ALA A 516 0.41 -0.08 -3.42
CA ALA A 516 1.59 -0.59 -2.74
C ALA A 516 1.28 -1.77 -1.82
N ALA A 517 0.20 -1.69 -1.04
CA ALA A 517 -0.25 -2.81 -0.22
C ALA A 517 -0.56 -4.03 -1.10
N ILE A 518 -1.36 -3.86 -2.16
CA ILE A 518 -1.70 -4.92 -3.11
C ILE A 518 -0.45 -5.54 -3.72
N ALA A 519 0.53 -4.76 -4.18
CA ALA A 519 1.79 -5.28 -4.70
C ALA A 519 2.58 -6.07 -3.64
N SER A 520 2.64 -5.58 -2.39
CA SER A 520 3.27 -6.31 -1.28
C SER A 520 2.57 -7.62 -0.92
N THR A 521 1.33 -7.87 -1.37
CA THR A 521 0.71 -9.21 -1.18
C THR A 521 1.50 -10.30 -1.89
N ALA A 522 2.09 -10.02 -3.04
CA ALA A 522 2.90 -10.99 -3.77
C ALA A 522 4.13 -11.43 -2.96
N GLU A 523 4.73 -10.53 -2.17
CA GLU A 523 5.84 -10.83 -1.26
C GLU A 523 5.44 -11.84 -0.15
N LEU A 524 4.15 -11.92 0.22
CA LEU A 524 3.69 -12.88 1.22
C LEU A 524 3.75 -14.32 0.71
N LEU A 525 3.62 -14.54 -0.60
CA LEU A 525 3.76 -15.87 -1.21
C LEU A 525 5.18 -16.41 -1.02
N GLU A 526 6.15 -15.52 -1.12
CA GLU A 526 7.58 -15.83 -0.93
C GLU A 526 7.94 -15.94 0.55
N ALA A 527 7.24 -15.19 1.43
CA ALA A 527 7.47 -15.22 2.87
C ALA A 527 6.96 -16.50 3.55
N LEU A 528 5.89 -17.14 3.06
CA LEU A 528 5.27 -18.26 3.77
C LEU A 528 6.19 -19.49 3.96
N PRO A 529 6.95 -19.96 2.94
CA PRO A 529 7.93 -21.03 3.15
C PRO A 529 8.96 -20.69 4.22
N GLU A 530 9.42 -19.44 4.25
CA GLU A 530 10.36 -18.94 5.26
C GLU A 530 9.71 -18.89 6.65
N MET A 531 8.44 -18.50 6.74
CA MET A 531 7.69 -18.57 8.00
C MET A 531 7.62 -19.99 8.55
N TYR A 532 7.43 -21.01 7.70
CA TYR A 532 7.44 -22.42 8.13
C TYR A 532 8.83 -22.94 8.47
N ARG A 533 9.88 -22.46 7.79
CA ARG A 533 11.28 -22.76 8.14
C ARG A 533 11.64 -22.16 9.50
N LEU A 534 11.16 -20.94 9.77
CA LEU A 534 11.39 -20.21 11.00
C LEU A 534 10.44 -20.60 12.15
N CYS A 535 9.33 -21.24 11.87
CA CYS A 535 8.43 -21.74 12.90
C CYS A 535 7.71 -22.97 12.36
N PRO A 536 8.06 -24.18 12.84
CA PRO A 536 7.43 -25.41 12.40
C PRO A 536 5.91 -25.33 12.47
N ARG A 537 5.23 -25.96 11.51
CA ARG A 537 3.77 -25.87 11.32
C ARG A 537 2.99 -26.20 12.60
N GLU A 538 3.50 -27.12 13.40
CA GLU A 538 2.88 -27.64 14.63
C GLU A 538 2.90 -26.60 15.78
N GLU A 539 3.86 -25.68 15.77
CA GLU A 539 4.01 -24.68 16.82
C GLU A 539 2.98 -23.54 16.70
N TRP A 540 2.52 -23.23 15.48
CA TRP A 540 1.60 -22.11 15.22
C TRP A 540 0.27 -22.22 15.97
N ALA A 541 -0.22 -23.44 16.21
CA ALA A 541 -1.48 -23.65 16.92
C ALA A 541 -1.49 -23.10 18.36
N SER A 542 -0.31 -23.01 18.98
CA SER A 542 -0.14 -22.46 20.33
C SER A 542 0.29 -20.99 20.34
N ILE A 543 0.56 -20.37 19.19
CA ILE A 543 0.83 -18.93 19.07
C ILE A 543 -0.52 -18.22 19.01
N THR A 544 -0.85 -17.45 20.05
CA THR A 544 -2.17 -16.80 20.18
C THR A 544 -2.15 -15.30 19.97
N CYS A 545 -0.98 -14.68 19.95
CA CYS A 545 -0.82 -13.26 19.70
C CYS A 545 0.49 -12.99 18.96
N VAL A 546 0.56 -11.84 18.31
CA VAL A 546 1.73 -11.42 17.54
C VAL A 546 2.94 -11.12 18.44
N GLY A 547 2.70 -10.78 19.71
CA GLY A 547 3.74 -10.59 20.74
C GLY A 547 4.29 -11.90 21.34
N ASP A 548 3.94 -13.08 20.81
CA ASP A 548 4.48 -14.34 21.29
C ASP A 548 6.02 -14.35 21.17
N ARG A 549 6.69 -14.77 22.25
CA ARG A 549 8.15 -14.79 22.32
C ARG A 549 8.78 -15.62 21.20
N ARG A 550 8.11 -16.58 20.56
CA ARG A 550 8.68 -17.33 19.43
C ARG A 550 8.75 -16.51 18.15
N LEU A 551 7.79 -15.60 17.96
CA LEU A 551 7.82 -14.63 16.86
C LEU A 551 8.87 -13.55 17.10
N LEU A 552 9.11 -13.18 18.37
CA LEU A 552 10.04 -12.12 18.78
C LEU A 552 11.48 -12.60 19.09
N ARG A 553 11.66 -13.84 19.58
CA ARG A 553 12.98 -14.41 19.98
C ARG A 553 13.93 -14.49 18.80
N ARG A 554 13.39 -14.55 17.59
CA ARG A 554 14.16 -14.57 16.37
C ARG A 554 14.33 -13.17 15.78
N LEU A 555 14.26 -12.11 16.59
CA LEU A 555 14.78 -10.79 16.22
C LEU A 555 16.29 -10.71 16.51
N THR A 556 16.80 -11.52 17.45
CA THR A 556 18.22 -11.54 17.83
C THR A 556 19.11 -12.36 16.89
N ASP A 557 18.53 -13.24 16.06
CA ASP A 557 19.21 -13.97 14.98
C ASP A 557 19.05 -13.29 13.61
N GLY A 558 18.36 -12.13 13.56
CA GLY A 558 18.07 -11.39 12.33
C GLY A 558 16.83 -11.87 11.57
N SER A 559 16.05 -12.83 12.09
CA SER A 559 14.83 -13.27 11.41
C SER A 559 13.71 -12.21 11.47
N ARG A 560 12.91 -12.14 10.41
CA ARG A 560 11.80 -11.18 10.27
C ARG A 560 10.44 -11.83 10.48
N LEU A 561 10.37 -12.95 11.20
CA LEU A 561 9.16 -13.75 11.32
C LEU A 561 7.96 -12.93 11.81
N TRP A 562 8.14 -12.19 12.91
CA TRP A 562 7.13 -11.27 13.44
C TRP A 562 6.65 -10.25 12.38
N GLN A 563 7.57 -9.67 11.61
CA GLN A 563 7.24 -8.67 10.58
C GLN A 563 6.38 -9.29 9.47
N HIS A 564 6.74 -10.48 8.98
CA HIS A 564 5.96 -11.17 7.95
C HIS A 564 4.54 -11.47 8.43
N VAL A 565 4.40 -11.95 9.67
CA VAL A 565 3.10 -12.19 10.31
C VAL A 565 2.30 -10.89 10.44
N GLN A 566 2.88 -9.84 11.00
CA GLN A 566 2.18 -8.56 11.20
C GLN A 566 1.76 -7.92 9.87
N ARG A 567 2.64 -7.94 8.85
CA ARG A 567 2.30 -7.47 7.50
C ARG A 567 1.14 -8.26 6.90
N PHE A 568 1.10 -9.57 7.12
CA PHE A 568 -0.01 -10.39 6.62
C PHE A 568 -1.32 -10.02 7.32
N ILE A 569 -1.31 -9.88 8.65
CA ILE A 569 -2.49 -9.43 9.40
C ILE A 569 -2.97 -8.07 8.87
N ASN A 570 -2.07 -7.10 8.76
CA ASN A 570 -2.37 -5.76 8.28
C ASN A 570 -2.90 -5.76 6.84
N MET A 571 -2.33 -6.60 5.98
CA MET A 571 -2.84 -6.75 4.62
C MET A 571 -4.28 -7.22 4.61
N ALA A 572 -4.57 -8.31 5.33
CA ALA A 572 -5.90 -8.87 5.37
C ALA A 572 -6.90 -7.86 5.98
N THR A 573 -6.48 -7.10 7.00
CA THR A 573 -7.26 -6.00 7.58
C THR A 573 -7.57 -4.93 6.54
N VAL A 574 -6.59 -4.45 5.76
CA VAL A 574 -6.83 -3.42 4.75
C VAL A 574 -7.75 -3.96 3.64
N VAL A 575 -7.57 -5.22 3.21
CA VAL A 575 -8.43 -5.87 2.21
C VAL A 575 -9.89 -5.90 2.64
N GLU A 576 -10.16 -6.28 3.91
CA GLU A 576 -11.50 -6.32 4.47
C GLU A 576 -12.08 -4.91 4.65
N LYS A 577 -11.38 -4.07 5.42
CA LYS A 577 -11.87 -2.76 5.86
C LYS A 577 -12.18 -1.82 4.72
N TYR A 578 -11.34 -1.85 3.68
CA TYR A 578 -11.42 -0.93 2.54
C TYR A 578 -11.98 -1.57 1.27
N GLY A 579 -12.42 -2.83 1.33
CA GLY A 579 -12.97 -3.53 0.18
C GLY A 579 -12.02 -3.54 -1.02
N LEU A 580 -10.73 -3.79 -0.78
CA LEU A 580 -9.68 -3.54 -1.77
C LEU A 580 -9.88 -4.31 -3.08
N ALA A 581 -10.50 -5.49 -3.06
CA ALA A 581 -10.80 -6.22 -4.28
C ALA A 581 -11.75 -5.45 -5.19
N THR A 582 -12.89 -4.99 -4.66
CA THR A 582 -13.86 -4.16 -5.38
C THR A 582 -13.23 -2.84 -5.83
N TRP A 583 -12.41 -2.24 -4.96
CA TRP A 583 -11.69 -1.01 -5.28
C TRP A 583 -10.67 -1.21 -6.40
N LEU A 584 -9.91 -2.30 -6.40
CA LEU A 584 -8.94 -2.59 -7.45
C LEU A 584 -9.65 -2.90 -8.78
N GLU A 585 -10.76 -3.64 -8.78
CA GLU A 585 -11.53 -3.93 -9.99
C GLU A 585 -12.02 -2.67 -10.70
N THR A 586 -12.37 -1.64 -9.93
CA THR A 586 -12.78 -0.33 -10.45
C THR A 586 -11.57 0.53 -10.84
N THR A 587 -10.51 0.56 -10.03
CA THR A 587 -9.33 1.43 -10.22
C THR A 587 -8.37 0.93 -11.28
N ILE A 588 -8.15 -0.39 -11.40
CA ILE A 588 -7.19 -0.95 -12.37
C ILE A 588 -7.57 -0.61 -13.80
N ALA A 589 -8.85 -0.39 -14.08
CA ALA A 589 -9.29 0.07 -15.39
C ALA A 589 -8.84 1.49 -15.69
N VAL A 590 -8.85 2.37 -14.69
CA VAL A 590 -8.32 3.75 -14.80
C VAL A 590 -6.82 3.70 -14.99
N VAL A 591 -6.12 2.92 -14.16
CA VAL A 591 -4.66 2.71 -14.26
C VAL A 591 -4.25 2.19 -15.63
N PHE A 592 -4.95 1.17 -16.13
CA PHE A 592 -4.67 0.58 -17.45
C PHE A 592 -4.82 1.61 -18.57
N ASN A 593 -5.84 2.45 -18.49
CA ASN A 593 -6.07 3.51 -19.46
C ASN A 593 -4.95 4.56 -19.43
N GLU A 594 -4.57 5.04 -18.23
CA GLU A 594 -3.46 5.99 -18.08
C GLU A 594 -2.12 5.40 -18.56
N TYR A 595 -1.84 4.14 -18.23
CA TYR A 595 -0.62 3.43 -18.63
C TYR A 595 -0.53 3.24 -20.15
N SER A 596 -1.63 2.78 -20.77
CA SER A 596 -1.67 2.49 -22.22
C SER A 596 -1.60 3.75 -23.09
N CYS A 597 -2.02 4.91 -22.56
CA CYS A 597 -1.94 6.19 -23.27
C CYS A 597 -0.53 6.82 -23.25
N GLY A 598 0.48 6.14 -22.70
CA GLY A 598 1.89 6.54 -22.81
C GLY A 598 2.22 7.91 -22.18
N GLY A 599 1.40 8.38 -21.23
CA GLY A 599 1.59 9.70 -20.64
C GLY A 599 1.41 10.87 -21.63
N LEU A 600 0.75 10.66 -22.79
CA LEU A 600 0.23 11.78 -23.57
C LEU A 600 -0.67 12.60 -22.64
N SER A 601 -0.16 13.78 -22.30
CA SER A 601 -0.64 14.66 -21.24
C SER A 601 -2.16 14.70 -21.17
N ALA A 602 -2.70 14.61 -19.96
CA ALA A 602 -4.06 15.04 -19.64
C ALA A 602 -4.38 16.46 -20.17
N GLU A 603 -3.36 17.25 -20.54
CA GLU A 603 -3.48 18.55 -21.21
C GLU A 603 -4.08 18.47 -22.64
N PHE A 604 -4.02 17.35 -23.35
CA PHE A 604 -4.67 17.25 -24.68
C PHE A 604 -6.20 17.13 -24.61
N PHE A 605 -6.75 16.91 -23.40
CA PHE A 605 -8.19 16.80 -23.15
C PHE A 605 -8.80 18.08 -22.53
N THR A 606 -8.08 19.21 -22.50
CA THR A 606 -8.55 20.45 -21.85
C THR A 606 -9.64 21.22 -22.61
N GLY A 607 -10.08 20.77 -23.79
CA GLY A 607 -11.21 21.37 -24.49
C GLY A 607 -12.59 20.85 -24.02
N TYR A 608 -12.65 19.62 -23.49
CA TYR A 608 -13.89 19.01 -23.00
C TYR A 608 -13.54 17.99 -21.90
N VAL A 609 -13.68 18.39 -20.64
CA VAL A 609 -13.62 17.43 -19.51
C VAL A 609 -14.94 16.68 -19.48
N VAL A 610 -15.02 15.58 -20.21
CA VAL A 610 -16.11 14.62 -20.13
C VAL A 610 -15.91 13.84 -18.82
N LYS A 611 -16.58 14.26 -17.74
CA LYS A 611 -16.66 13.43 -16.51
C LYS A 611 -17.59 12.26 -16.81
N VAL A 612 -17.04 11.18 -17.34
CA VAL A 612 -17.77 9.94 -17.59
C VAL A 612 -17.91 9.19 -16.26
N ALA A 613 -19.09 9.22 -15.66
CA ALA A 613 -19.33 8.50 -14.41
C ALA A 613 -19.36 6.97 -14.58
N VAL A 614 -19.45 6.40 -15.80
CA VAL A 614 -19.64 4.94 -15.99
C VAL A 614 -19.11 4.33 -17.32
N ALA A 615 -18.15 4.93 -18.04
CA ALA A 615 -17.60 4.28 -19.25
C ALA A 615 -16.07 4.45 -19.39
N LYS A 616 -15.42 3.31 -19.64
CA LYS A 616 -13.97 3.13 -19.80
C LYS A 616 -13.57 3.46 -21.23
N VAL A 617 -12.45 4.15 -21.42
CA VAL A 617 -11.78 4.36 -22.72
C VAL A 617 -10.54 3.48 -22.76
N PHE A 618 -10.14 2.98 -23.93
CA PHE A 618 -8.87 2.29 -24.14
C PHE A 618 -8.20 2.86 -25.40
N ALA A 619 -6.88 3.05 -25.38
CA ALA A 619 -6.10 3.45 -26.55
C ALA A 619 -5.33 2.26 -27.17
N ASP A 620 -5.24 2.23 -28.50
CA ASP A 620 -4.44 1.31 -29.31
C ASP A 620 -3.10 1.99 -29.68
N PRO A 621 -1.93 1.31 -29.61
CA PRO A 621 -0.63 1.87 -30.01
C PRO A 621 -0.45 2.18 -31.52
N ASN A 622 -1.45 1.95 -32.38
CA ASN A 622 -1.39 2.33 -33.79
C ASN A 622 -1.92 3.77 -34.04
N PRO A 623 -1.11 4.74 -34.51
CA PRO A 623 -1.53 6.13 -34.72
C PRO A 623 -2.57 6.35 -35.85
N GLN A 624 -2.96 5.30 -36.58
CA GLN A 624 -4.10 5.35 -37.53
C GLN A 624 -5.36 4.63 -37.01
N SER A 625 -5.33 4.07 -35.80
CA SER A 625 -6.45 3.38 -35.16
C SER A 625 -7.12 4.31 -34.15
N SER A 626 -8.21 4.95 -34.57
CA SER A 626 -9.04 5.81 -33.71
C SER A 626 -10.17 4.97 -33.08
N LEU A 627 -9.91 4.34 -31.94
CA LEU A 627 -10.90 3.54 -31.19
C LEU A 627 -11.09 4.10 -29.78
N LEU A 628 -12.34 4.45 -29.44
CA LEU A 628 -12.78 4.81 -28.09
C LEU A 628 -13.64 3.67 -27.53
N GLY A 629 -13.57 3.50 -26.21
CA GLY A 629 -14.17 2.40 -25.45
C GLY A 629 -15.68 2.23 -25.56
N ASN A 630 -16.18 1.22 -24.84
CA ASN A 630 -17.59 0.83 -24.78
C ASN A 630 -18.48 1.99 -24.29
N LEU A 631 -19.06 2.74 -25.23
CA LEU A 631 -20.04 3.80 -24.96
C LEU A 631 -21.45 3.25 -25.18
N ARG A 632 -22.33 3.43 -24.19
CA ARG A 632 -23.75 3.09 -24.34
C ARG A 632 -24.42 4.11 -25.26
N SER A 633 -25.35 3.67 -26.12
CA SER A 633 -26.32 4.61 -26.67
C SER A 633 -27.19 5.16 -25.53
N GLY A 634 -27.22 6.48 -25.38
CA GLY A 634 -27.90 7.17 -24.28
C GLY A 634 -27.07 7.39 -23.01
N LEU A 635 -25.73 7.27 -23.08
CA LEU A 635 -24.87 7.65 -21.97
C LEU A 635 -24.97 9.16 -21.69
N LEU A 636 -25.21 9.58 -20.45
CA LEU A 636 -25.12 11.00 -20.10
C LEU A 636 -23.77 11.33 -19.51
N THR A 637 -23.19 12.40 -20.01
CA THR A 637 -21.94 12.94 -19.51
C THR A 637 -22.09 14.43 -19.24
N MET A 638 -21.37 14.90 -18.24
CA MET A 638 -21.30 16.32 -17.93
C MET A 638 -20.21 16.91 -18.81
N ALA A 639 -20.60 17.76 -19.77
CA ALA A 639 -19.67 18.54 -20.55
C ALA A 639 -19.44 19.87 -19.85
N VAL A 640 -18.17 20.24 -19.71
CA VAL A 640 -17.77 21.58 -19.28
C VAL A 640 -17.39 22.33 -20.54
N THR A 641 -18.12 23.40 -20.85
CA THR A 641 -17.82 24.27 -22.00
C THR A 641 -16.55 25.07 -21.75
N GLU A 642 -15.98 25.70 -22.80
CA GLU A 642 -14.82 26.61 -22.66
C GLU A 642 -15.11 27.80 -21.71
N SER A 643 -16.38 28.15 -21.47
CA SER A 643 -16.80 29.17 -20.51
C SER A 643 -16.86 28.68 -19.06
N GLY A 644 -16.66 27.38 -18.80
CA GLY A 644 -16.75 26.78 -17.48
C GLY A 644 -18.16 26.43 -17.01
N GLU A 645 -19.18 26.61 -17.86
CA GLU A 645 -20.54 26.16 -17.58
C GLU A 645 -20.64 24.63 -17.70
N GLN A 646 -21.30 24.01 -16.72
CA GLN A 646 -21.50 22.56 -16.69
C GLN A 646 -22.89 22.26 -17.22
N ASP A 647 -22.96 21.45 -18.28
CA ASP A 647 -24.23 21.01 -18.85
C ASP A 647 -24.26 19.48 -19.02
N TRP A 648 -25.45 18.89 -18.86
CA TRP A 648 -25.63 17.44 -18.97
C TRP A 648 -26.01 17.09 -20.41
N VAL A 649 -25.17 16.31 -21.09
CA VAL A 649 -25.36 15.95 -22.50
C VAL A 649 -25.53 14.44 -22.66
N ARG A 650 -26.47 14.05 -23.51
CA ARG A 650 -26.74 12.65 -23.87
C ARG A 650 -25.96 12.29 -25.14
N VAL A 651 -25.14 11.25 -25.04
CA VAL A 651 -24.36 10.65 -26.13
C VAL A 651 -25.22 9.59 -26.82
N VAL A 652 -25.57 9.81 -28.08
CA VAL A 652 -26.22 8.79 -28.90
C VAL A 652 -25.14 8.02 -29.67
N VAL A 653 -25.17 6.70 -29.52
CA VAL A 653 -24.24 5.79 -30.18
C VAL A 653 -25.06 4.90 -31.12
N PRO A 654 -24.70 4.78 -32.42
CA PRO A 654 -25.54 4.09 -33.41
C PRO A 654 -25.64 2.57 -33.18
N LEU A 655 -24.67 1.95 -32.50
CA LEU A 655 -24.68 0.52 -32.11
C LEU A 655 -24.01 0.32 -30.73
N PRO A 656 -24.48 -0.60 -29.86
CA PRO A 656 -23.77 -0.98 -28.64
C PRO A 656 -22.43 -1.64 -28.99
N GLY A 657 -21.31 -0.97 -28.69
CA GLY A 657 -19.96 -1.41 -29.07
C GLY A 657 -18.95 -0.27 -29.16
N TRP A 658 -17.77 -0.55 -29.70
CA TRP A 658 -16.69 0.42 -29.90
C TRP A 658 -17.02 1.32 -31.09
N VAL A 659 -17.07 2.64 -30.89
CA VAL A 659 -17.51 3.61 -31.91
C VAL A 659 -16.43 4.67 -32.15
N ARG A 660 -16.30 5.14 -33.39
CA ARG A 660 -15.32 6.18 -33.77
C ARG A 660 -15.75 7.52 -33.18
N ALA A 661 -14.78 8.34 -32.78
CA ALA A 661 -15.04 9.65 -32.15
C ALA A 661 -15.93 10.58 -33.00
N GLY A 662 -15.85 10.50 -34.33
CA GLY A 662 -16.63 11.32 -35.26
C GLY A 662 -18.11 10.91 -35.40
N ASP A 663 -18.50 9.75 -34.89
CA ASP A 663 -19.86 9.21 -35.00
C ASP A 663 -20.70 9.46 -33.72
N ILE A 664 -20.21 10.32 -32.81
CA ILE A 664 -20.86 10.69 -31.55
C ILE A 664 -21.70 11.95 -31.74
N GLU A 665 -23.02 11.85 -31.54
CA GLU A 665 -23.93 13.00 -31.55
C GLU A 665 -24.30 13.43 -30.11
N LEU A 666 -24.31 14.75 -29.87
CA LEU A 666 -24.69 15.38 -28.59
C LEU A 666 -26.17 15.82 -28.63
N LEU A 667 -26.97 15.37 -27.66
CA LEU A 667 -28.37 15.81 -27.48
C LEU A 667 -28.59 16.50 -26.12
N HIS A 668 -29.40 17.56 -26.11
CA HIS A 668 -29.67 18.46 -24.96
C HIS A 668 -31.05 18.24 -24.29
N GLU A 669 -31.43 17.02 -23.92
CA GLU A 669 -32.74 16.75 -23.26
C GLU A 669 -32.62 15.97 -21.93
N PRO A 670 -33.50 16.22 -20.93
CA PRO A 670 -33.44 15.58 -19.60
C PRO A 670 -33.94 14.12 -19.55
N LEU A 671 -33.38 13.35 -18.59
CA LEU A 671 -33.48 11.88 -18.41
C LEU A 671 -34.86 11.31 -17.97
N PRO A 672 -35.29 10.16 -18.52
CA PRO A 672 -36.29 9.28 -17.91
C PRO A 672 -35.67 8.31 -16.86
N LYS A 673 -36.33 8.10 -15.71
CA LYS A 673 -35.86 7.30 -14.55
C LYS A 673 -35.63 5.78 -14.76
N GLN A 674 -35.78 5.23 -15.96
CA GLN A 674 -35.90 3.78 -16.18
C GLN A 674 -34.60 3.02 -16.59
N LEU A 675 -33.45 3.70 -16.72
CA LEU A 675 -32.23 3.09 -17.30
C LEU A 675 -31.27 2.39 -16.30
N ALA A 676 -31.58 2.37 -15.01
CA ALA A 676 -30.74 1.74 -13.97
C ALA A 676 -30.84 0.19 -13.91
N GLU A 677 -31.72 -0.43 -14.70
CA GLU A 677 -32.05 -1.86 -14.62
C GLU A 677 -31.88 -2.60 -15.96
N ALA A 678 -30.79 -2.37 -16.71
CA ALA A 678 -30.58 -3.06 -17.99
C ALA A 678 -29.82 -4.40 -17.80
N PRO A 679 -30.49 -5.56 -17.95
CA PRO A 679 -29.91 -6.89 -17.66
C PRO A 679 -28.67 -7.23 -18.49
N ASP A 680 -28.54 -6.68 -19.69
CA ASP A 680 -27.40 -6.89 -20.59
C ASP A 680 -26.04 -6.46 -20.01
N ILE A 681 -26.05 -5.49 -19.08
CA ILE A 681 -24.83 -5.02 -18.41
C ILE A 681 -24.27 -6.08 -17.46
N ASP A 682 -25.16 -6.75 -16.72
CA ASP A 682 -24.78 -7.81 -15.80
C ASP A 682 -24.13 -8.98 -16.58
N MET A 683 -24.64 -9.27 -17.78
CA MET A 683 -24.07 -10.28 -18.68
C MET A 683 -22.67 -9.90 -19.17
N LEU A 684 -22.47 -8.68 -19.69
CA LEU A 684 -21.16 -8.20 -20.13
C LEU A 684 -20.12 -8.17 -19.00
N THR A 685 -20.55 -7.79 -17.80
CA THR A 685 -19.70 -7.78 -16.60
C THR A 685 -19.24 -9.19 -16.26
N LEU A 686 -20.18 -10.14 -16.23
CA LEU A 686 -19.88 -11.55 -15.99
C LEU A 686 -18.90 -12.11 -17.04
N MET A 687 -19.19 -11.85 -18.31
CA MET A 687 -18.36 -12.20 -19.46
C MET A 687 -16.92 -11.71 -19.30
N TYR A 688 -16.74 -10.44 -18.90
CA TYR A 688 -15.42 -9.86 -18.65
C TYR A 688 -14.66 -10.58 -17.53
N HIS A 689 -15.30 -10.83 -16.39
CA HIS A 689 -14.67 -11.52 -15.26
C HIS A 689 -14.26 -12.95 -15.64
N THR A 690 -15.15 -13.70 -16.28
CA THR A 690 -14.84 -15.05 -16.77
C THR A 690 -13.67 -15.02 -17.75
N ARG A 691 -13.62 -14.05 -18.66
CA ARG A 691 -12.51 -13.93 -19.61
C ARG A 691 -11.19 -13.67 -18.89
N ARG A 692 -11.12 -12.70 -17.97
CA ARG A 692 -9.86 -12.41 -17.22
C ARG A 692 -9.37 -13.62 -16.44
N GLN A 693 -10.27 -14.36 -15.80
CA GLN A 693 -9.91 -15.46 -14.92
C GLN A 693 -9.50 -16.71 -15.68
N PHE A 694 -10.19 -17.05 -16.78
CA PHE A 694 -10.07 -18.36 -17.42
C PHE A 694 -9.52 -18.32 -18.86
N THR A 695 -9.61 -17.16 -19.53
CA THR A 695 -9.16 -16.97 -20.92
C THR A 695 -7.81 -16.25 -20.98
N GLY A 696 -7.67 -15.17 -20.21
CA GLY A 696 -6.52 -14.26 -20.27
C GLY A 696 -6.50 -13.41 -21.55
N TYR A 697 -5.32 -12.87 -21.88
CA TYR A 697 -5.10 -12.05 -23.09
C TYR A 697 -4.93 -12.88 -24.36
N SER A 698 -4.74 -14.20 -24.24
CA SER A 698 -4.59 -15.12 -25.37
C SER A 698 -5.77 -16.09 -25.41
N PRO A 699 -6.83 -15.80 -26.18
CA PRO A 699 -8.04 -16.63 -26.23
C PRO A 699 -7.86 -17.96 -26.97
N ARG A 700 -6.69 -18.21 -27.57
CA ARG A 700 -6.47 -19.38 -28.43
C ARG A 700 -6.69 -20.68 -27.66
N HIS A 701 -7.47 -21.58 -28.27
CA HIS A 701 -7.83 -22.88 -27.71
C HIS A 701 -8.56 -22.81 -26.36
N ARG A 702 -8.99 -21.62 -25.93
CA ARG A 702 -9.72 -21.43 -24.67
C ARG A 702 -11.22 -21.46 -24.86
N CYS A 703 -11.74 -21.38 -26.09
CA CYS A 703 -13.18 -21.27 -26.37
C CYS A 703 -14.06 -22.28 -25.61
N PHE A 704 -13.63 -23.55 -25.53
CA PHE A 704 -14.33 -24.57 -24.76
C PHE A 704 -14.32 -24.29 -23.24
N THR A 705 -13.13 -24.05 -22.67
CA THR A 705 -12.97 -23.75 -21.24
C THR A 705 -13.70 -22.46 -20.87
N SER A 706 -13.53 -21.39 -21.62
CA SER A 706 -14.16 -20.08 -21.40
C SER A 706 -15.68 -20.17 -21.45
N THR A 707 -16.23 -20.88 -22.44
CA THR A 707 -17.68 -21.10 -22.54
C THR A 707 -18.21 -21.90 -21.35
N ARG A 708 -17.51 -22.97 -20.95
CA ARG A 708 -17.91 -23.78 -19.79
C ARG A 708 -17.88 -22.95 -18.49
N MET A 709 -16.81 -22.20 -18.26
CA MET A 709 -16.68 -21.37 -17.06
C MET A 709 -17.72 -20.25 -17.04
N LEU A 710 -18.09 -19.68 -18.20
CA LEU A 710 -19.16 -18.69 -18.28
C LEU A 710 -20.51 -19.30 -17.89
N ILE A 711 -20.80 -20.53 -18.33
CA ILE A 711 -22.01 -21.27 -17.94
C ILE A 711 -22.04 -21.54 -16.43
N ASP A 712 -20.93 -21.99 -15.85
CA ASP A 712 -20.82 -22.26 -14.42
C ASP A 712 -21.08 -20.98 -13.60
N GLU A 713 -20.49 -19.85 -14.01
CA GLU A 713 -20.72 -18.53 -13.39
C GLU A 713 -22.16 -18.03 -13.57
N LEU A 714 -22.78 -18.24 -14.74
CA LEU A 714 -24.18 -17.90 -14.97
C LEU A 714 -25.11 -18.68 -14.05
N TYR A 715 -24.87 -19.98 -13.86
CA TYR A 715 -25.68 -20.79 -12.93
C TYR A 715 -25.43 -20.42 -11.47
N LEU A 716 -24.19 -20.07 -11.11
CA LEU A 716 -23.89 -19.56 -9.78
C LEU A 716 -24.66 -18.26 -9.51
N ARG A 717 -24.65 -17.30 -10.44
CA ARG A 717 -25.42 -16.06 -10.30
C ARG A 717 -26.91 -16.25 -10.42
N GLU A 718 -27.41 -17.21 -11.20
CA GLU A 718 -28.84 -17.53 -11.20
C GLU A 718 -29.31 -17.96 -9.81
N LYS A 719 -28.52 -18.81 -9.12
CA LYS A 719 -28.84 -19.28 -7.77
C LYS A 719 -28.94 -18.16 -6.74
N HIS A 720 -28.12 -17.11 -6.87
CA HIS A 720 -27.99 -16.04 -5.86
C HIS A 720 -28.69 -14.73 -6.24
N GLU A 721 -28.72 -14.39 -7.52
CA GLU A 721 -29.14 -13.08 -8.06
C GLU A 721 -30.26 -13.19 -9.11
N ARG A 722 -30.72 -14.42 -9.43
CA ARG A 722 -31.71 -14.69 -10.49
C ARG A 722 -31.35 -14.05 -11.83
N LEU A 723 -30.06 -13.99 -12.16
CA LEU A 723 -29.55 -13.28 -13.34
C LEU A 723 -30.14 -13.79 -14.67
N LEU A 724 -30.20 -15.11 -14.90
CA LEU A 724 -30.79 -15.69 -16.12
C LEU A 724 -32.28 -15.39 -16.20
N THR A 725 -32.98 -15.46 -15.06
CA THR A 725 -34.40 -15.08 -14.99
C THR A 725 -34.60 -13.61 -15.35
N ARG A 726 -33.72 -12.70 -14.89
CA ARG A 726 -33.76 -11.27 -15.22
C ARG A 726 -33.40 -10.98 -16.68
N LEU A 727 -32.46 -11.72 -17.24
CA LEU A 727 -32.03 -11.62 -18.64
C LEU A 727 -33.13 -12.05 -19.63
N GLY A 728 -33.96 -13.02 -19.27
CA GLY A 728 -35.08 -13.46 -20.12
C GLY A 728 -34.70 -14.30 -21.35
N HIS A 729 -33.41 -14.59 -21.57
CA HIS A 729 -32.93 -15.38 -22.71
C HIS A 729 -33.08 -16.91 -22.53
N GLY A 730 -33.49 -17.37 -21.33
CA GLY A 730 -33.63 -18.79 -21.00
C GLY A 730 -32.31 -19.47 -20.63
N LYS A 731 -32.26 -20.80 -20.70
CA LYS A 731 -31.09 -21.56 -20.21
C LYS A 731 -29.91 -21.52 -21.19
N PRO A 732 -28.69 -21.16 -20.75
CA PRO A 732 -27.51 -21.17 -21.60
C PRO A 732 -27.06 -22.61 -21.89
N ARG A 733 -26.50 -22.85 -23.08
CA ARG A 733 -25.91 -24.13 -23.49
C ARG A 733 -24.60 -23.89 -24.23
N SER A 734 -23.60 -24.72 -23.94
CA SER A 734 -22.37 -24.75 -24.73
C SER A 734 -22.63 -25.45 -26.07
N ARG A 735 -22.19 -24.84 -27.16
CA ARG A 735 -22.26 -25.41 -28.51
C ARG A 735 -20.89 -25.43 -29.14
N MET A 736 -20.44 -26.62 -29.53
CA MET A 736 -19.37 -26.79 -30.51
C MET A 736 -19.99 -26.70 -31.89
N GLY A 737 -19.63 -25.68 -32.64
CA GLY A 737 -20.20 -25.39 -33.96
C GLY A 737 -19.16 -24.85 -34.93
N SER A 738 -19.65 -24.15 -35.96
CA SER A 738 -18.80 -23.47 -36.93
C SER A 738 -18.87 -21.96 -36.73
N PHE A 739 -17.72 -21.30 -36.75
CA PHE A 739 -17.59 -19.85 -36.74
C PHE A 739 -17.02 -19.39 -38.08
N LEU A 740 -17.73 -18.51 -38.79
CA LEU A 740 -17.22 -17.87 -39.99
C LEU A 740 -16.20 -16.86 -39.52
N ALA A 741 -14.94 -16.98 -39.93
CA ALA A 741 -13.84 -16.19 -39.40
C ALA A 741 -13.52 -14.94 -40.20
N GLU A 742 -13.59 -15.05 -41.52
CA GLU A 742 -13.44 -13.96 -42.46
C GLU A 742 -14.71 -13.93 -43.32
N GLU A 743 -15.41 -12.79 -43.33
CA GLU A 743 -16.61 -12.62 -44.14
C GLU A 743 -16.27 -12.34 -45.60
N GLU A 744 -15.17 -11.62 -45.83
CA GLU A 744 -14.73 -11.25 -47.17
C GLU A 744 -13.98 -12.41 -47.81
N ARG A 745 -14.49 -12.86 -48.96
CA ARG A 745 -13.84 -13.89 -49.76
C ARG A 745 -12.57 -13.35 -50.40
N ARG A 746 -11.46 -14.06 -50.20
CA ARG A 746 -10.22 -13.74 -50.89
C ARG A 746 -10.22 -14.27 -52.32
N VAL A 747 -9.52 -13.55 -53.20
CA VAL A 747 -9.48 -13.84 -54.65
C VAL A 747 -8.94 -15.24 -54.94
N TRP A 748 -7.98 -15.71 -54.14
CA TRP A 748 -7.34 -17.01 -54.31
C TRP A 748 -8.10 -18.16 -53.64
N TRP A 749 -9.18 -17.90 -52.89
CA TRP A 749 -9.98 -18.97 -52.30
C TRP A 749 -10.69 -19.79 -53.38
N PRO A 750 -10.69 -21.14 -53.26
CA PRO A 750 -11.45 -22.00 -54.15
C PRO A 750 -12.91 -21.56 -54.28
N PRO A 751 -13.54 -21.78 -55.44
CA PRO A 751 -14.99 -21.61 -55.57
C PRO A 751 -15.74 -22.38 -54.48
N GLY A 752 -16.59 -21.69 -53.73
CA GLY A 752 -17.40 -22.27 -52.64
C GLY A 752 -16.67 -22.40 -51.29
N TYR A 753 -15.41 -21.98 -51.18
CA TYR A 753 -14.74 -21.91 -49.89
C TYR A 753 -15.17 -20.66 -49.11
N GLU A 754 -15.54 -20.87 -47.85
CA GLU A 754 -15.77 -19.85 -46.84
C GLU A 754 -14.90 -20.19 -45.62
N SER A 755 -14.42 -19.17 -44.90
CA SER A 755 -13.45 -19.34 -43.82
C SER A 755 -14.12 -19.81 -42.52
N TRP A 756 -14.79 -20.96 -42.54
CA TRP A 756 -15.39 -21.57 -41.35
C TRP A 756 -14.32 -22.29 -40.50
N ALA A 757 -14.45 -22.15 -39.18
CA ALA A 757 -13.57 -22.74 -38.17
C ALA A 757 -14.38 -23.42 -37.06
N HIS A 758 -13.83 -24.49 -36.47
CA HIS A 758 -14.42 -25.12 -35.28
C HIS A 758 -14.32 -24.15 -34.10
N HIS A 759 -15.44 -23.93 -33.41
CA HIS A 759 -15.48 -22.99 -32.30
C HIS A 759 -16.52 -23.40 -31.27
N THR A 760 -16.23 -23.14 -29.99
CA THR A 760 -17.19 -23.33 -28.90
C THR A 760 -17.68 -21.98 -28.40
N PHE A 761 -19.00 -21.80 -28.38
CA PHE A 761 -19.67 -20.58 -27.93
C PHE A 761 -20.91 -20.91 -27.10
N LEU A 762 -21.44 -19.91 -26.41
CA LEU A 762 -22.63 -20.04 -25.57
C LEU A 762 -23.87 -19.60 -26.35
N ILE A 763 -24.89 -20.44 -26.43
CA ILE A 763 -26.20 -20.09 -27.01
C ILE A 763 -27.31 -20.21 -25.96
N PHE A 764 -28.23 -19.26 -25.95
CA PHE A 764 -29.40 -19.24 -25.09
C PHE A 764 -30.61 -19.91 -25.77
N GLU A 765 -31.70 -20.15 -25.03
CA GLU A 765 -32.88 -20.86 -25.56
C GLU A 765 -33.65 -20.01 -26.59
N ASP A 766 -33.54 -18.70 -26.50
CA ASP A 766 -34.08 -17.74 -27.49
C ASP A 766 -33.19 -17.59 -28.74
N GLY A 767 -32.04 -18.26 -28.78
CA GLY A 767 -31.08 -18.21 -29.89
C GLY A 767 -30.00 -17.13 -29.75
N THR A 768 -30.03 -16.31 -28.69
CA THR A 768 -29.00 -15.29 -28.44
C THR A 768 -27.63 -15.95 -28.17
N ILE A 769 -26.54 -15.35 -28.65
CA ILE A 769 -25.18 -15.91 -28.56
C ILE A 769 -24.29 -15.01 -27.71
N ALA A 770 -23.50 -15.61 -26.82
CA ALA A 770 -22.39 -14.96 -26.12
C ALA A 770 -21.06 -15.63 -26.48
N ASP A 771 -20.04 -14.81 -26.80
CA ASP A 771 -18.70 -15.31 -27.11
C ASP A 771 -17.62 -14.49 -26.41
N LEU A 772 -16.67 -15.19 -25.79
CA LEU A 772 -15.54 -14.63 -25.05
C LEU A 772 -14.21 -14.85 -25.77
N THR A 773 -14.21 -15.39 -26.99
CA THR A 773 -13.01 -15.89 -27.67
C THR A 773 -13.06 -15.74 -29.19
N ALA A 774 -14.03 -15.00 -29.73
CA ALA A 774 -14.16 -14.75 -31.17
C ALA A 774 -12.92 -14.04 -31.75
N ASP A 775 -12.31 -13.15 -30.97
CA ASP A 775 -11.08 -12.41 -31.28
C ASP A 775 -9.83 -13.30 -31.45
N GLN A 776 -9.91 -14.60 -31.17
CA GLN A 776 -8.83 -15.54 -31.50
C GLN A 776 -8.64 -15.70 -33.02
N TRP A 777 -9.66 -15.39 -33.82
CA TRP A 777 -9.69 -15.57 -35.26
C TRP A 777 -9.37 -14.29 -36.03
N ASP A 778 -9.82 -13.14 -35.52
CA ASP A 778 -9.62 -11.83 -36.12
C ASP A 778 -9.53 -10.77 -35.03
N SER A 779 -8.45 -9.98 -35.05
CA SER A 779 -8.19 -8.90 -34.09
C SER A 779 -9.19 -7.74 -34.21
N ALA A 780 -9.93 -7.65 -35.32
CA ALA A 780 -11.00 -6.67 -35.48
C ALA A 780 -12.28 -7.06 -34.72
N LEU A 781 -12.40 -8.31 -34.26
CA LEU A 781 -13.57 -8.77 -33.49
C LEU A 781 -13.50 -8.34 -32.03
N PRO A 782 -14.66 -8.14 -31.38
CA PRO A 782 -14.70 -7.79 -29.97
C PRO A 782 -14.25 -8.97 -29.09
N GLN A 783 -13.51 -8.67 -28.02
CA GLN A 783 -13.09 -9.66 -27.02
C GLN A 783 -14.27 -10.26 -26.23
N LEU A 784 -15.37 -9.51 -26.13
CA LEU A 784 -16.64 -9.91 -25.52
C LEU A 784 -17.74 -9.58 -26.53
N TRP A 785 -18.40 -10.60 -27.08
CA TRP A 785 -19.42 -10.40 -28.10
C TRP A 785 -20.80 -10.78 -27.54
N TRP A 786 -21.62 -9.76 -27.28
CA TRP A 786 -22.97 -9.90 -26.72
C TRP A 786 -23.92 -8.80 -27.24
N PRO A 787 -25.09 -9.16 -27.80
CA PRO A 787 -25.32 -10.45 -28.46
C PRO A 787 -24.36 -10.59 -29.66
N ALA A 788 -23.84 -11.80 -29.89
CA ALA A 788 -22.97 -12.03 -31.04
C ALA A 788 -23.75 -12.06 -32.36
N ASP A 789 -23.12 -11.65 -33.48
CA ASP A 789 -23.76 -11.70 -34.80
C ASP A 789 -24.02 -13.15 -35.22
N ALA A 790 -25.27 -13.59 -35.08
CA ALA A 790 -25.69 -14.95 -35.36
C ALA A 790 -25.37 -15.41 -36.80
N ARG A 791 -25.20 -14.49 -37.76
CA ARG A 791 -24.82 -14.85 -39.14
C ARG A 791 -23.46 -15.53 -39.21
N ARG A 792 -22.56 -15.21 -38.28
CA ARG A 792 -21.22 -15.78 -38.17
C ARG A 792 -21.14 -17.10 -37.42
N TYR A 793 -22.25 -17.62 -36.91
CA TYR A 793 -22.26 -18.87 -36.16
C TYR A 793 -23.16 -19.91 -36.83
N ARG A 794 -22.77 -21.18 -36.73
CA ARG A 794 -23.59 -22.35 -37.01
C ARG A 794 -23.52 -23.29 -35.83
N THR A 795 -24.65 -23.85 -35.42
CA THR A 795 -24.74 -24.77 -34.28
C THR A 795 -24.23 -26.19 -34.59
N VAL A 796 -23.79 -26.42 -35.82
CA VAL A 796 -23.20 -27.67 -36.31
C VAL A 796 -21.80 -27.39 -36.86
N THR A 797 -20.95 -28.42 -36.89
CA THR A 797 -19.55 -28.32 -37.34
C THR A 797 -19.37 -28.51 -38.85
N ARG A 798 -20.45 -28.79 -39.59
CA ARG A 798 -20.39 -29.22 -40.99
C ARG A 798 -19.65 -28.24 -41.88
N GLU A 799 -19.87 -26.95 -41.69
CA GLU A 799 -19.24 -25.88 -42.47
C GLU A 799 -17.74 -25.79 -42.14
N ALA A 800 -17.37 -25.86 -40.87
CA ALA A 800 -15.97 -25.93 -40.45
C ALA A 800 -15.25 -27.20 -40.96
N ASP A 801 -15.94 -28.35 -40.94
CA ASP A 801 -15.43 -29.61 -41.46
C ASP A 801 -15.22 -29.55 -42.98
N ALA A 802 -16.18 -28.96 -43.72
CA ALA A 802 -16.07 -28.77 -45.16
C ALA A 802 -14.93 -27.81 -45.53
N ALA A 803 -14.82 -26.68 -44.83
CA ALA A 803 -13.72 -25.72 -45.03
C ALA A 803 -12.37 -26.39 -44.73
N ARG A 804 -12.27 -27.17 -43.65
CA ARG A 804 -11.07 -27.93 -43.30
C ARG A 804 -10.72 -29.00 -44.33
N ALA A 805 -11.71 -29.69 -44.90
CA ALA A 805 -11.50 -30.67 -45.96
C ALA A 805 -10.92 -30.00 -47.22
N MET A 806 -11.49 -28.88 -47.67
CA MET A 806 -10.95 -28.10 -48.80
C MET A 806 -9.52 -27.63 -48.55
N ARG A 807 -9.20 -27.18 -47.33
CA ARG A 807 -7.83 -26.81 -46.94
C ARG A 807 -6.86 -27.98 -47.06
N ARG A 808 -7.28 -29.18 -46.65
CA ARG A 808 -6.47 -30.41 -46.76
C ARG A 808 -6.25 -30.83 -48.21
N GLU A 809 -7.25 -30.69 -49.08
CA GLU A 809 -7.14 -31.02 -50.51
C GLU A 809 -6.12 -30.14 -51.24
N ILE A 810 -6.06 -28.84 -50.90
CA ILE A 810 -5.05 -27.92 -51.47
C ILE A 810 -3.65 -28.19 -50.91
N GLY A 811 -3.57 -28.77 -49.71
CA GLY A 811 -2.35 -28.99 -48.96
C GLY A 811 -2.03 -27.78 -48.08
N ILE A 812 -1.80 -28.05 -46.79
CA ILE A 812 -1.53 -27.03 -45.75
C ILE A 812 -0.38 -26.09 -46.14
N GLU A 813 0.68 -26.63 -46.74
CA GLU A 813 1.85 -25.82 -47.08
C GLU A 813 1.59 -24.88 -48.27
N ARG A 814 0.80 -25.33 -49.24
CA ARG A 814 0.35 -24.47 -50.35
C ARG A 814 -0.61 -23.40 -49.85
N TRP A 815 -1.51 -23.76 -48.94
CA TRP A 815 -2.41 -22.79 -48.31
C TRP A 815 -1.63 -21.70 -47.56
N ARG A 816 -0.57 -22.07 -46.82
CA ARG A 816 0.35 -21.12 -46.18
C ARG A 816 1.05 -20.21 -47.17
N GLN A 817 1.56 -20.77 -48.27
CA GLN A 817 2.23 -19.96 -49.29
C GLN A 817 1.28 -18.95 -49.93
N MET A 818 0.05 -19.35 -50.22
CA MET A 818 -0.98 -18.45 -50.77
C MET A 818 -1.38 -17.37 -49.77
N ASP A 819 -1.49 -17.71 -48.49
CA ASP A 819 -1.80 -16.74 -47.42
C ASP A 819 -0.63 -15.76 -47.18
N LEU A 820 0.63 -16.24 -47.21
CA LEU A 820 1.83 -15.39 -47.08
C LEU A 820 2.03 -14.43 -48.26
N GLN A 821 1.51 -14.76 -49.45
CA GLN A 821 1.59 -13.89 -50.62
C GLN A 821 0.67 -12.66 -50.51
N ASP A 822 -0.44 -12.76 -49.77
CA ASP A 822 -1.31 -11.61 -49.47
C ASP A 822 -0.66 -10.62 -48.48
N ASP A 823 0.22 -11.09 -47.58
CA ASP A 823 0.84 -10.26 -46.53
C ASP A 823 1.81 -9.20 -47.07
N VAL A 824 2.28 -9.33 -48.32
CA VAL A 824 3.13 -8.32 -48.98
C VAL A 824 2.40 -6.99 -49.22
N ILE A 825 1.07 -6.96 -49.10
CA ILE A 825 0.22 -5.77 -49.32
C ILE A 825 -0.17 -5.06 -48.00
N GLY A 826 0.37 -5.47 -46.84
CA GLY A 826 0.30 -4.66 -45.61
C GLY A 826 -0.95 -4.88 -44.75
N VAL A 827 -1.38 -6.13 -44.57
CA VAL A 827 -2.40 -6.51 -43.58
C VAL A 827 -1.76 -7.33 -42.46
N THR A 828 -2.10 -7.02 -41.22
CA THR A 828 -1.37 -7.28 -39.96
C THR A 828 -1.24 -8.73 -39.47
N ARG A 829 -0.24 -8.94 -38.60
CA ARG A 829 0.27 -10.10 -37.79
C ARG A 829 -0.69 -11.17 -37.21
N THR A 830 -1.96 -11.24 -37.58
CA THR A 830 -2.98 -12.11 -36.94
C THR A 830 -2.94 -13.57 -37.48
N ARG A 831 -2.14 -13.87 -38.51
CA ARG A 831 -2.42 -14.98 -39.44
C ARG A 831 -1.58 -16.26 -39.36
N GLN A 832 -0.38 -16.25 -38.76
CA GLN A 832 0.34 -17.52 -38.41
C GLN A 832 -0.40 -18.39 -37.37
N ARG A 833 -1.45 -17.84 -36.75
CA ARG A 833 -2.16 -18.37 -35.57
C ARG A 833 -3.16 -19.49 -35.88
N TRP A 834 -3.57 -19.62 -37.15
CA TRP A 834 -4.64 -20.50 -37.65
C TRP A 834 -4.33 -21.99 -37.60
N LEU A 835 -3.09 -22.38 -37.93
CA LEU A 835 -2.72 -23.77 -38.19
C LEU A 835 -2.29 -24.53 -36.95
N GLU A 836 -1.97 -23.83 -35.87
CA GLU A 836 -1.67 -24.41 -34.55
C GLU A 836 -2.95 -24.94 -33.89
N VAL A 837 -4.10 -24.28 -34.11
CA VAL A 837 -5.42 -24.68 -33.58
C VAL A 837 -5.96 -25.96 -34.20
N GLU A 838 -5.76 -26.16 -35.50
CA GLU A 838 -6.21 -27.38 -36.17
C GLU A 838 -5.36 -28.62 -35.82
N ARG A 839 -4.07 -28.46 -35.47
CA ARG A 839 -3.23 -29.58 -35.03
C ARG A 839 -3.71 -30.15 -33.70
N SER A 840 -4.06 -29.29 -32.74
CA SER A 840 -4.47 -29.73 -31.39
C SER A 840 -5.81 -30.48 -31.37
N HIS A 841 -6.73 -30.17 -32.28
CA HIS A 841 -8.03 -30.86 -32.39
C HIS A 841 -7.97 -32.16 -33.20
N GLY A 842 -6.88 -32.40 -33.93
CA GLY A 842 -6.67 -33.66 -34.67
C GLY A 842 -6.19 -34.81 -33.80
N GLU A 843 -5.44 -34.50 -32.73
CA GLU A 843 -4.80 -35.51 -31.87
C GLU A 843 -5.71 -36.04 -30.75
N THR A 844 -6.78 -35.34 -30.39
CA THR A 844 -7.67 -35.71 -29.27
C THR A 844 -8.82 -36.66 -29.64
N ASN A 845 -9.13 -36.85 -30.92
CA ASN A 845 -10.22 -37.76 -31.37
C ASN A 845 -9.77 -39.22 -31.57
N GLY A 846 -8.62 -39.61 -31.01
CA GLY A 846 -8.01 -40.93 -31.16
C GLY A 846 -7.90 -41.73 -29.87
N ARG A 847 -8.98 -41.86 -29.07
CA ARG A 847 -9.22 -42.95 -28.10
C ARG A 847 -10.69 -42.93 -27.69
N PRO A 848 -11.38 -44.09 -27.60
CA PRO A 848 -12.78 -44.18 -27.21
C PRO A 848 -13.02 -43.74 -25.77
#